data_AF-A0A0G1HKG9-F1
#
_entry.id   AF-A0A0G1HKG9-F1
#
_cell.length_a   1.000
_cell.length_b   1.000
_cell.length_c   1.000
_cell.angle_alpha   90.00
_cell.angle_beta   90.00
_cell.angle_gamma   90.00
#
_symmetry.space_group_name_H-M   'P 1'
#
loop_
_entity.id
_entity.type
_entity.pdbx_description
1 polymer ?
#
loop_
_entity_poly.entity_id
_entity_poly.type
_entity_poly.pdbx_seq_one_letter_code
_entity_poly.pdbx_strand_id
1 'polypeptide(L)'
;MSKLLKSKFLIGVLVVTVLVLGGVALVGANEASADCSITSTLRAGSTGVEVQCLQSIVGASADGKFGPMTKASVMAWQASHGLVADGVVGPLTRAALAGAGVSVGSFPAGCTSSSGFSTSTGLSCSGSSTLPSGCSSTAGYSPTTGAKCDGGSTATPVAFEGTEEGKLSSFEEDAADTSDVDEGTTEQEILNVSFEAETSDQKVTRVDVDFQAADSTESSKPWDYFKKVSLTLDGDVIATKTVTSSDDWDRTDEASVTYDTYTVRFSNLDFIVKDGSEAQLAVAVDVIDNVDGSDEGQSWEAAIPVNGIRAISPNGLTETYPTTELNVDFTVAGSDTGTLSWSQDSDNPSAMAITLDDAVDTNNVLLAVYNLEADNQDIFVEDILIETTITTTGTMDQTSDLVQTFRAKVYDADGDLVITSTAAGNATADLTNIDHTFSNLDFTIPNGDTYEVKFYADFQPLDGTIVKDTDTIVLTMDASDTVAEQASGGNDGDAVTATGDITGKTHAVFASAPLITHVSSTITKTLACDGVCAAGEAERAEATITFTVKAVEADVYVPDEFVEDTDETDTTYGSGSTYFLDEHAGTEPTPVALASSDASTSTNGWIVYKGEEKTFTYKVTITALADGYQSVGMSSIEWGLTNVAGGNAANEDYTYSLQPDWETPSIYLEFTAA
;
A
#
# COMPACT_ATOMS: atom_id res chain seq x y z
N MET A 1 51.02 -22.72 -13.66
CA MET A 1 52.32 -22.33 -14.26
C MET A 1 52.29 -22.58 -15.76
N SER A 2 52.80 -21.62 -16.55
CA SER A 2 53.30 -21.73 -17.94
C SER A 2 52.28 -21.95 -19.08
N LYS A 3 51.86 -20.88 -19.79
CA LYS A 3 52.43 -20.33 -21.06
C LYS A 3 52.10 -21.19 -22.31
N LEU A 4 51.23 -20.71 -23.23
CA LEU A 4 51.48 -19.83 -24.39
C LEU A 4 51.91 -20.56 -25.69
N LEU A 5 51.41 -20.01 -26.82
CA LEU A 5 51.72 -20.20 -28.26
C LEU A 5 50.87 -21.24 -29.03
N LYS A 6 49.93 -20.83 -29.91
CA LYS A 6 50.01 -20.15 -31.24
C LYS A 6 50.42 -21.07 -32.39
N SER A 7 49.59 -21.15 -33.46
CA SER A 7 49.94 -21.21 -34.92
C SER A 7 48.84 -21.96 -35.72
N LYS A 8 48.38 -21.66 -36.96
CA LYS A 8 48.54 -20.65 -38.03
C LYS A 8 47.62 -21.09 -39.20
N PHE A 9 47.14 -20.16 -40.06
CA PHE A 9 47.09 -20.20 -41.56
C PHE A 9 46.22 -19.01 -42.06
N LEU A 10 46.73 -17.85 -42.54
CA LEU A 10 47.27 -17.47 -43.87
C LEU A 10 46.36 -17.91 -45.06
N ILE A 11 46.07 -17.19 -46.17
CA ILE A 11 46.26 -15.84 -46.77
C ILE A 11 45.43 -15.87 -48.09
N GLY A 12 44.90 -14.76 -48.60
CA GLY A 12 44.46 -14.68 -50.00
C GLY A 12 43.79 -13.36 -50.41
N VAL A 13 44.60 -12.36 -50.77
CA VAL A 13 44.17 -11.05 -51.29
C VAL A 13 44.19 -11.09 -52.82
N LEU A 14 43.10 -10.66 -53.47
CA LEU A 14 43.08 -10.28 -54.89
C LEU A 14 42.44 -8.89 -55.03
N VAL A 15 43.20 -7.95 -55.59
CA VAL A 15 42.79 -6.57 -55.90
C VAL A 15 42.50 -6.49 -57.39
N VAL A 16 41.30 -6.02 -57.76
CA VAL A 16 41.01 -5.42 -59.08
C VAL A 16 40.16 -4.17 -58.87
N THR A 17 40.75 -3.03 -59.21
CA THR A 17 40.13 -1.71 -59.31
C THR A 17 39.52 -1.50 -60.70
N VAL A 18 38.39 -0.76 -60.83
CA VAL A 18 38.22 0.42 -61.71
C VAL A 18 36.76 0.95 -61.74
N LEU A 19 36.65 2.25 -61.41
CA LEU A 19 35.77 3.36 -61.83
C LEU A 19 34.22 3.36 -61.70
N VAL A 20 33.76 4.18 -60.74
CA VAL A 20 33.07 5.50 -60.88
C VAL A 20 31.57 5.58 -61.30
N LEU A 21 30.86 6.43 -60.53
CA LEU A 21 29.57 7.14 -60.72
C LEU A 21 28.26 6.44 -60.28
N GLY A 22 27.69 6.95 -59.18
CA GLY A 22 26.28 6.75 -58.82
C GLY A 22 26.05 7.05 -57.34
N GLY A 23 25.62 8.28 -57.02
CA GLY A 23 25.69 8.84 -55.68
C GLY A 23 24.81 8.16 -54.64
N VAL A 24 25.37 8.03 -53.44
CA VAL A 24 24.62 8.08 -52.19
C VAL A 24 25.32 9.14 -51.36
N ALA A 25 24.56 10.17 -51.01
CA ALA A 25 25.03 11.29 -50.22
C ALA A 25 25.73 10.77 -48.95
N LEU A 26 26.95 11.25 -48.71
CA LEU A 26 27.38 11.50 -47.34
C LEU A 26 26.42 12.57 -46.79
N VAL A 27 25.24 12.13 -46.35
CA VAL A 27 24.63 12.79 -45.22
C VAL A 27 25.47 12.30 -44.06
N GLY A 28 26.46 13.12 -43.70
CA GLY A 28 26.87 13.13 -42.31
C GLY A 28 25.57 13.27 -41.53
N ALA A 29 25.19 12.20 -40.84
CA ALA A 29 24.49 12.41 -39.60
C ALA A 29 25.46 13.29 -38.81
N ASN A 30 25.22 14.59 -38.89
CA ASN A 30 25.08 15.36 -37.67
C ASN A 30 24.35 14.42 -36.71
N GLU A 31 25.10 13.65 -35.93
CA GLU A 31 24.83 13.57 -34.52
C GLU A 31 24.84 15.05 -34.11
N ALA A 32 23.69 15.70 -34.31
CA ALA A 32 23.32 16.79 -33.46
C ALA A 32 23.55 16.19 -32.09
N SER A 33 24.65 16.59 -31.46
CA SER A 33 24.74 16.72 -30.02
C SER A 33 23.33 17.12 -29.60
N ALA A 34 22.51 16.15 -29.17
CA ALA A 34 21.24 16.44 -28.57
C ALA A 34 21.67 17.28 -27.40
N ASP A 35 21.49 18.59 -27.55
CA ASP A 35 21.94 19.58 -26.60
C ASP A 35 21.38 19.08 -25.28
N CYS A 36 22.26 18.62 -24.38
CA CYS A 36 21.86 17.89 -23.19
C CYS A 36 21.28 18.90 -22.21
N SER A 37 20.07 19.34 -22.54
CA SER A 37 19.36 20.41 -21.89
C SER A 37 18.24 19.74 -21.13
N ILE A 38 18.52 19.42 -19.88
CA ILE A 38 17.50 19.02 -18.93
C ILE A 38 16.71 20.29 -18.64
N THR A 39 15.44 20.36 -19.06
CA THR A 39 14.60 21.53 -18.84
C THR A 39 13.59 21.32 -17.70
N SER A 40 13.24 20.05 -17.45
CA SER A 40 12.30 19.66 -16.41
C SER A 40 13.01 19.18 -15.12
N THR A 41 12.26 19.09 -14.02
CA THR A 41 12.77 18.47 -12.80
C THR A 41 12.65 16.95 -12.93
N LEU A 42 13.78 16.25 -12.88
CA LEU A 42 13.82 14.79 -12.96
C LEU A 42 13.96 14.19 -11.56
N ARG A 43 13.17 13.18 -11.24
CA ARG A 43 13.15 12.44 -9.97
C ARG A 43 12.77 10.98 -10.20
N ALA A 44 12.77 10.15 -9.15
CA ALA A 44 12.28 8.78 -9.22
C ALA A 44 10.92 8.71 -9.96
N GLY A 45 10.79 7.78 -10.91
CA GLY A 45 9.61 7.65 -11.79
C GLY A 45 9.66 8.51 -13.07
N SER A 46 10.59 9.47 -13.20
CA SER A 46 10.76 10.21 -14.46
C SER A 46 11.29 9.30 -15.58
N THR A 47 10.80 9.48 -16.80
CA THR A 47 11.26 8.72 -17.97
C THR A 47 11.54 9.61 -19.19
N GLY A 48 12.29 9.09 -20.15
CA GLY A 48 12.50 9.73 -21.46
C GLY A 48 13.90 10.27 -21.69
N VAL A 49 14.04 11.06 -22.76
CA VAL A 49 15.35 11.49 -23.29
C VAL A 49 16.15 12.39 -22.34
N GLU A 50 15.48 13.19 -21.51
CA GLU A 50 16.16 14.02 -20.49
C GLU A 50 16.79 13.14 -19.39
N VAL A 51 16.18 12.01 -19.06
CA VAL A 51 16.72 11.04 -18.09
C VAL A 51 17.91 10.28 -18.67
N GLN A 52 17.85 9.87 -19.94
CA GLN A 52 19.02 9.29 -20.63
C GLN A 52 20.22 10.24 -20.62
N CYS A 53 19.93 11.53 -20.84
CA CYS A 53 20.93 12.58 -20.80
C CYS A 53 21.56 12.72 -19.41
N LEU A 54 20.73 12.81 -18.38
CA LEU A 54 21.16 12.84 -16.99
C LEU A 54 22.03 11.63 -16.63
N GLN A 55 21.56 10.42 -16.95
CA GLN A 55 22.27 9.17 -16.64
C GLN A 55 23.66 9.14 -17.26
N SER A 56 23.81 9.66 -18.49
CA SER A 56 25.11 9.80 -19.14
C SER A 56 26.07 10.77 -18.43
N ILE A 57 25.53 11.77 -17.71
CA ILE A 57 26.33 12.74 -16.95
C ILE A 57 26.70 12.22 -15.56
N VAL A 58 25.76 11.57 -14.86
CA VAL A 58 25.96 11.10 -13.49
C VAL A 58 26.62 9.72 -13.40
N GLY A 59 26.85 9.06 -14.55
CA GLY A 59 27.50 7.75 -14.61
C GLY A 59 26.59 6.56 -14.33
N ALA A 60 25.27 6.73 -14.51
CA ALA A 60 24.28 5.67 -14.42
C ALA A 60 24.06 5.00 -15.79
N SER A 61 23.44 3.81 -15.80
CA SER A 61 22.99 3.17 -17.05
C SER A 61 21.96 4.05 -17.75
N ALA A 62 22.22 4.46 -19.00
CA ALA A 62 21.38 5.40 -19.75
C ALA A 62 20.17 4.71 -20.41
N ASP A 63 19.31 4.07 -19.61
CA ASP A 63 18.09 3.39 -20.05
C ASP A 63 16.87 4.31 -20.20
N GLY A 64 16.98 5.56 -19.74
CA GLY A 64 15.92 6.56 -19.78
C GLY A 64 14.86 6.40 -18.70
N LYS A 65 15.14 5.61 -17.66
CA LYS A 65 14.26 5.42 -16.50
C LYS A 65 14.96 5.88 -15.23
N PHE A 66 14.34 6.80 -14.52
CA PHE A 66 14.88 7.31 -13.27
C PHE A 66 14.49 6.36 -12.13
N GLY A 67 15.18 5.22 -12.04
CA GLY A 67 15.02 4.24 -10.96
C GLY A 67 15.98 4.45 -9.79
N PRO A 68 15.99 3.55 -8.79
CA PRO A 68 16.81 3.65 -7.58
C PRO A 68 18.31 3.80 -7.87
N MET A 69 18.83 3.12 -8.89
CA MET A 69 20.23 3.23 -9.31
C MET A 69 20.56 4.60 -9.91
N THR A 70 19.63 5.19 -10.67
CA THR A 70 19.75 6.56 -11.18
C THR A 70 19.70 7.56 -10.02
N LYS A 71 18.77 7.38 -9.07
CA LYS A 71 18.67 8.19 -7.85
C LYS A 71 19.97 8.16 -7.05
N ALA A 72 20.52 6.97 -6.77
CA ALA A 72 21.79 6.81 -6.07
C ALA A 72 22.95 7.49 -6.81
N SER A 73 23.00 7.39 -8.13
CA SER A 73 24.03 8.05 -8.96
C SER A 73 23.88 9.58 -8.95
N VAL A 74 22.64 10.08 -8.97
CA VAL A 74 22.35 11.52 -8.85
C VAL A 74 22.74 12.03 -7.47
N MET A 75 22.40 11.31 -6.39
CA MET A 75 22.82 11.65 -5.02
C MET A 75 24.34 11.70 -4.88
N ALA A 76 25.05 10.71 -5.43
CA ALA A 76 26.51 10.68 -5.43
C ALA A 76 27.11 11.85 -6.24
N TRP A 77 26.53 12.14 -7.40
CA TRP A 77 26.94 13.27 -8.22
C TRP A 77 26.69 14.60 -7.52
N GLN A 78 25.51 14.81 -6.93
CA GLN A 78 25.15 15.99 -6.14
C GLN A 78 26.10 16.19 -4.96
N ALA A 79 26.35 15.13 -4.18
CA ALA A 79 27.30 15.17 -3.06
C ALA A 79 28.70 15.59 -3.53
N SER A 80 29.18 15.06 -4.66
CA SER A 80 30.49 15.41 -5.22
C SER A 80 30.58 16.85 -5.76
N HIS A 81 29.43 17.48 -6.03
CA HIS A 81 29.34 18.87 -6.51
C HIS A 81 28.86 19.85 -5.43
N GLY A 82 28.83 19.42 -4.15
CA GLY A 82 28.47 20.27 -3.02
C GLY A 82 26.98 20.65 -2.97
N LEU A 83 26.13 19.86 -3.61
CA LEU A 83 24.67 19.98 -3.57
C LEU A 83 24.08 19.04 -2.52
N VAL A 84 22.84 19.33 -2.07
CA VAL A 84 22.07 18.38 -1.26
C VAL A 84 21.83 17.12 -2.10
N ALA A 85 22.23 15.97 -1.56
CA ALA A 85 22.11 14.67 -2.21
C ALA A 85 20.70 14.09 -2.01
N ASP A 86 19.69 14.80 -2.52
CA ASP A 86 18.27 14.41 -2.44
C ASP A 86 17.84 13.46 -3.58
N GLY A 87 18.71 13.26 -4.58
CA GLY A 87 18.42 12.41 -5.73
C GLY A 87 17.42 13.05 -6.70
N VAL A 88 17.19 14.36 -6.61
CA VAL A 88 16.27 15.13 -7.46
C VAL A 88 17.05 16.14 -8.30
N VAL A 89 16.86 16.09 -9.62
CA VAL A 89 17.48 17.02 -10.57
C VAL A 89 16.65 18.28 -10.71
N GLY A 90 16.62 19.05 -9.62
CA GLY A 90 16.00 20.36 -9.55
C GLY A 90 16.86 21.48 -10.20
N PRO A 91 16.40 22.74 -10.14
CA PRO A 91 17.07 23.88 -10.76
C PRO A 91 18.56 24.02 -10.43
N LEU A 92 18.96 23.71 -9.19
CA LEU A 92 20.36 23.78 -8.75
C LEU A 92 21.24 22.69 -9.39
N THR A 93 20.76 21.44 -9.40
CA THR A 93 21.43 20.32 -10.06
C THR A 93 21.56 20.61 -11.56
N ARG A 94 20.54 21.16 -12.22
CA ARG A 94 20.59 21.55 -13.63
C ARG A 94 21.58 22.68 -13.91
N ALA A 95 21.65 23.68 -13.05
CA ALA A 95 22.62 24.76 -13.17
C ALA A 95 24.07 24.24 -13.07
N ALA A 96 24.31 23.27 -12.18
CA ALA A 96 25.61 22.61 -12.05
C ALA A 96 25.95 21.71 -13.25
N LEU A 97 24.96 20.98 -13.80
CA LEU A 97 25.14 20.12 -14.99
C LEU A 97 25.46 20.94 -16.25
N ALA A 98 24.95 22.17 -16.37
CA ALA A 98 25.15 23.04 -17.52
C ALA A 98 26.55 23.69 -17.61
N GLY A 99 27.46 23.42 -16.66
CA GLY A 99 28.82 23.97 -16.66
C GLY A 99 28.89 25.50 -16.55
N ALA A 100 27.75 26.16 -16.29
CA ALA A 100 27.71 27.56 -15.92
C ALA A 100 28.41 27.67 -14.58
N GLY A 101 29.60 28.27 -14.56
CA GLY A 101 30.35 28.53 -13.34
C GLY A 101 29.43 29.23 -12.34
N VAL A 102 28.86 28.46 -11.42
CA VAL A 102 28.09 28.97 -10.31
C VAL A 102 29.14 29.65 -9.45
N SER A 103 29.27 30.96 -9.59
CA SER A 103 29.73 31.76 -8.47
C SER A 103 28.69 31.53 -7.39
N VAL A 104 28.95 30.52 -6.56
CA VAL A 104 28.19 30.24 -5.37
C VAL A 104 28.33 31.49 -4.52
N GLY A 105 27.35 32.39 -4.63
CA GLY A 105 26.89 33.06 -3.43
C GLY A 105 26.62 31.93 -2.46
N SER A 106 27.47 31.82 -1.44
CA SER A 106 27.38 30.81 -0.40
C SER A 106 26.02 30.96 0.27
N PHE A 107 25.01 30.29 -0.26
CA PHE A 107 23.73 30.18 0.40
C PHE A 107 23.93 29.30 1.64
N PRO A 108 23.38 29.69 2.80
CA PRO A 108 23.41 28.86 4.00
C PRO A 108 22.86 27.46 3.73
N ALA A 109 23.35 26.45 4.47
CA ALA A 109 22.87 25.08 4.34
C ALA A 109 21.33 25.02 4.44
N GLY A 110 20.68 24.28 3.53
CA GLY A 110 19.22 24.12 3.43
C GLY A 110 18.47 25.17 2.60
N CYS A 111 19.18 26.00 1.83
CA CYS A 111 18.60 26.98 0.93
C CYS A 111 18.75 26.59 -0.55
N THR A 112 17.66 26.65 -1.33
CA THR A 112 17.67 26.30 -2.76
C THR A 112 17.56 27.50 -3.72
N SER A 113 17.34 28.71 -3.20
CA SER A 113 17.32 29.97 -3.97
C SER A 113 17.70 31.15 -3.08
N SER A 114 17.98 32.34 -3.63
CA SER A 114 18.27 33.57 -2.85
C SER A 114 17.02 34.19 -2.19
N SER A 115 15.90 33.47 -2.17
CA SER A 115 14.60 33.88 -1.66
C SER A 115 14.06 32.79 -0.75
N GLY A 116 13.43 33.16 0.37
CA GLY A 116 12.98 32.22 1.39
C GLY A 116 14.01 31.93 2.48
N PHE A 117 13.72 30.94 3.32
CA PHE A 117 14.50 30.57 4.50
C PHE A 117 14.88 29.10 4.44
N SER A 118 16.04 28.76 5.03
CA SER A 118 16.52 27.39 5.10
C SER A 118 15.59 26.57 5.98
N THR A 119 15.01 25.51 5.44
CA THR A 119 14.18 24.57 6.23
C THR A 119 15.00 23.79 7.25
N SER A 120 16.33 23.72 7.07
CA SER A 120 17.24 23.00 7.96
C SER A 120 17.89 23.87 9.05
N THR A 121 17.98 25.19 8.85
CA THR A 121 18.70 26.09 9.78
C THR A 121 17.92 27.35 10.17
N GLY A 122 16.78 27.63 9.54
CA GLY A 122 15.99 28.85 9.74
C GLY A 122 16.61 30.12 9.16
N LEU A 123 17.82 30.08 8.60
CA LEU A 123 18.54 31.26 8.12
C LEU A 123 18.06 31.73 6.74
N SER A 124 18.10 33.05 6.50
CA SER A 124 17.72 33.65 5.20
C SER A 124 18.60 33.15 4.07
N CYS A 125 17.97 32.65 3.01
CA CYS A 125 18.66 32.15 1.84
C CYS A 125 19.24 33.27 0.95
N SER A 126 18.87 34.53 1.19
CA SER A 126 19.43 35.69 0.51
C SER A 126 20.80 36.13 1.05
N GLY A 127 21.25 35.55 2.16
CA GLY A 127 22.44 36.01 2.90
C GLY A 127 22.31 37.42 3.49
N SER A 128 21.13 38.03 3.42
CA SER A 128 20.90 39.43 3.78
C SER A 128 19.55 39.64 4.49
N SER A 129 19.36 38.95 5.60
CA SER A 129 18.72 39.49 6.81
C SER A 129 18.89 38.44 7.90
N THR A 130 19.54 38.81 9.00
CA THR A 130 19.50 38.00 10.22
C THR A 130 18.08 38.12 10.76
N LEU A 131 17.27 37.07 10.60
CA LEU A 131 16.09 36.92 11.43
C LEU A 131 16.55 36.95 12.90
N PRO A 132 15.76 37.52 13.81
CA PRO A 132 15.99 37.33 15.24
C PRO A 132 16.11 35.83 15.55
N SER A 133 17.07 35.47 16.40
CA SER A 133 17.32 34.09 16.81
C SER A 133 16.04 33.44 17.29
N GLY A 134 15.62 32.35 16.65
CA GLY A 134 14.39 31.59 16.95
C GLY A 134 13.37 31.58 15.82
N CYS A 135 13.37 32.57 14.93
CA CYS A 135 12.43 32.64 13.81
C CYS A 135 12.78 31.66 12.66
N SER A 136 11.76 30.97 12.12
CA SER A 136 11.87 30.08 10.94
C SER A 136 11.32 30.70 9.64
N SER A 137 10.58 31.81 9.73
CA SER A 137 10.02 32.54 8.60
C SER A 137 9.95 34.05 8.89
N THR A 138 9.61 34.91 7.92
CA THR A 138 9.33 36.34 8.16
C THR A 138 7.94 36.61 8.75
N ALA A 139 7.08 35.59 8.84
CA ALA A 139 5.79 35.68 9.51
C ALA A 139 5.94 35.25 10.98
N GLY A 140 5.15 35.83 11.88
CA GLY A 140 5.15 35.51 13.30
C GLY A 140 6.28 36.16 14.11
N TYR A 141 6.52 35.61 15.30
CA TYR A 141 7.49 36.08 16.30
C TYR A 141 8.48 34.97 16.66
N SER A 142 9.68 35.35 17.11
CA SER A 142 10.71 34.40 17.49
C SER A 142 10.28 33.60 18.73
N PRO A 143 10.19 32.26 18.67
CA PRO A 143 9.96 31.41 19.84
C PRO A 143 11.10 31.46 20.88
N THR A 144 12.28 31.98 20.50
CA THR A 144 13.44 32.05 21.41
C THR A 144 13.65 33.44 21.98
N THR A 145 13.20 34.50 21.31
CA THR A 145 13.46 35.89 21.71
C THR A 145 12.25 36.82 21.66
N GLY A 146 11.06 36.37 21.24
CA GLY A 146 9.83 37.15 21.17
C GLY A 146 9.78 38.25 20.09
N ALA A 147 10.87 38.50 19.37
CA ALA A 147 10.95 39.55 18.35
C ALA A 147 10.24 39.17 17.04
N LYS A 148 9.60 40.14 16.37
CA LYS A 148 8.91 39.91 15.08
C LYS A 148 9.87 39.44 14.00
N CYS A 149 9.48 38.40 13.29
CA CYS A 149 10.40 37.72 12.38
C CYS A 149 10.59 38.42 11.03
N ASP A 150 9.82 39.44 10.67
CA ASP A 150 10.00 40.13 9.37
C ASP A 150 11.27 41.00 9.29
N GLY A 151 12.04 41.12 10.38
CA GLY A 151 13.22 41.98 10.43
C GLY A 151 12.90 43.46 10.21
N GLY A 152 11.61 43.83 10.20
CA GLY A 152 11.17 45.20 10.21
C GLY A 152 11.77 45.87 11.42
N SER A 153 12.39 47.04 11.21
CA SER A 153 12.72 47.98 12.28
C SER A 153 11.58 47.91 13.29
N THR A 154 11.90 47.46 14.51
CA THR A 154 11.05 47.48 15.72
C THR A 154 9.76 48.18 15.40
N ALA A 155 8.66 47.43 15.19
CA ALA A 155 7.32 48.02 15.10
C ALA A 155 7.29 49.09 16.18
N THR A 156 7.38 50.38 15.82
CA THR A 156 7.88 51.48 16.66
C THR A 156 7.79 51.08 18.11
N PRO A 157 8.85 50.48 18.73
CA PRO A 157 8.74 49.38 19.73
C PRO A 157 7.46 49.63 20.47
N VAL A 158 6.34 48.92 20.18
CA VAL A 158 4.98 49.47 20.43
C VAL A 158 5.03 49.98 21.85
N ALA A 159 5.15 51.30 22.00
CA ALA A 159 5.93 51.78 23.14
C ALA A 159 5.23 51.22 24.35
N PHE A 160 6.02 50.54 25.19
CA PHE A 160 5.54 49.98 26.43
C PHE A 160 5.23 51.20 27.28
N GLU A 161 4.10 51.83 26.94
CA GLU A 161 3.79 53.21 27.22
C GLU A 161 3.04 53.26 28.54
N GLY A 162 3.29 54.34 29.26
CA GLY A 162 2.91 54.48 30.65
C GLY A 162 4.14 54.71 31.51
N THR A 163 4.01 55.57 32.50
CA THR A 163 4.98 55.72 33.60
C THR A 163 4.43 55.18 34.90
N GLU A 164 3.19 54.70 34.89
CA GLU A 164 2.42 54.28 36.04
C GLU A 164 2.44 52.75 36.18
N GLU A 165 2.08 52.29 37.36
CA GLU A 165 1.82 50.88 37.65
C GLU A 165 0.49 50.52 37.00
N GLY A 166 0.52 49.64 35.99
CA GLY A 166 -0.68 49.04 35.41
C GLY A 166 -0.83 47.60 35.86
N LYS A 167 -1.95 46.99 35.47
CA LYS A 167 -2.27 45.61 35.81
C LYS A 167 -3.03 44.94 34.68
N LEU A 168 -3.05 43.61 34.68
CA LEU A 168 -4.04 42.85 33.93
C LEU A 168 -5.31 42.68 34.77
N SER A 169 -6.47 42.74 34.13
CA SER A 169 -7.78 42.62 34.77
C SER A 169 -8.80 42.00 33.82
N SER A 170 -10.05 41.88 34.29
CA SER A 170 -11.19 41.40 33.49
C SER A 170 -10.96 40.01 32.89
N PHE A 171 -10.34 39.11 33.67
CA PHE A 171 -10.16 37.73 33.25
C PHE A 171 -11.53 37.04 33.14
N GLU A 172 -11.89 36.61 31.94
CA GLU A 172 -13.11 35.87 31.64
C GLU A 172 -12.76 34.60 30.84
N GLU A 173 -13.37 33.48 31.20
CA GLU A 173 -13.34 32.25 30.42
C GLU A 173 -14.30 32.39 29.24
N ASP A 174 -13.78 32.20 28.03
CA ASP A 174 -14.57 32.10 26.83
C ASP A 174 -14.84 30.63 26.50
N ALA A 175 -16.00 30.36 25.91
CA ALA A 175 -16.35 29.01 25.48
C ALA A 175 -15.38 28.56 24.35
N ALA A 176 -14.47 27.66 24.69
CA ALA A 176 -13.73 26.88 23.70
C ALA A 176 -14.61 25.75 23.15
N ASP A 177 -14.40 25.36 21.89
CA ASP A 177 -15.05 24.18 21.35
C ASP A 177 -14.27 22.94 21.80
N THR A 178 -14.78 22.27 22.84
CA THR A 178 -14.16 21.06 23.39
C THR A 178 -14.79 19.78 22.84
N SER A 179 -15.65 19.89 21.81
CA SER A 179 -16.35 18.72 21.25
C SER A 179 -15.52 17.91 20.26
N ASP A 180 -14.44 18.47 19.75
CA ASP A 180 -13.57 17.86 18.72
C ASP A 180 -12.17 17.51 19.29
N VAL A 181 -12.06 17.13 20.56
CA VAL A 181 -10.78 16.65 21.12
C VAL A 181 -10.64 15.15 20.89
N ASP A 182 -10.53 14.77 19.63
CA ASP A 182 -10.34 13.38 19.21
C ASP A 182 -8.85 13.08 19.06
N GLU A 183 -8.47 11.81 19.17
CA GLU A 183 -7.13 11.37 18.79
C GLU A 183 -6.73 11.84 17.38
N GLY A 184 -5.44 12.14 17.20
CA GLY A 184 -4.88 12.69 15.98
C GLY A 184 -5.18 14.17 15.71
N THR A 185 -6.10 14.79 16.46
CA THR A 185 -6.45 16.20 16.28
C THR A 185 -5.26 17.12 16.58
N THR A 186 -5.05 18.15 15.75
CA THR A 186 -3.95 19.11 15.89
C THR A 186 -4.46 20.53 16.07
N GLU A 187 -3.77 21.31 16.91
CA GLU A 187 -4.06 22.72 17.19
C GLU A 187 -5.50 22.96 17.72
N GLN A 188 -6.07 21.99 18.43
CA GLN A 188 -7.40 22.11 19.02
C GLN A 188 -7.37 23.06 20.22
N GLU A 189 -8.06 24.20 20.13
CA GLU A 189 -8.21 25.13 21.25
C GLU A 189 -9.14 24.53 22.32
N ILE A 190 -8.61 24.34 23.53
CA ILE A 190 -9.33 23.72 24.64
C ILE A 190 -9.74 24.75 25.71
N LEU A 191 -8.99 25.83 25.89
CA LEU A 191 -9.26 26.89 26.87
C LEU A 191 -9.03 28.26 26.25
N ASN A 192 -10.05 29.12 26.26
CA ASN A 192 -9.96 30.50 25.79
C ASN A 192 -10.15 31.46 26.96
N VAL A 193 -9.25 32.44 27.10
CA VAL A 193 -9.26 33.42 28.19
C VAL A 193 -9.09 34.83 27.63
N SER A 194 -10.08 35.67 27.89
CA SER A 194 -10.02 37.11 27.61
C SER A 194 -9.54 37.89 28.83
N PHE A 195 -8.71 38.91 28.62
CA PHE A 195 -8.28 39.85 29.66
C PHE A 195 -7.83 41.20 29.08
N GLU A 196 -7.83 42.23 29.93
CA GLU A 196 -7.49 43.59 29.54
C GLU A 196 -6.28 44.13 30.31
N ALA A 197 -5.52 45.04 29.70
CA ALA A 197 -4.54 45.86 30.41
C ALA A 197 -5.18 47.18 30.87
N GLU A 198 -5.04 47.51 32.15
CA GLU A 198 -5.50 48.76 32.74
C GLU A 198 -4.32 49.68 33.10
N THR A 199 -4.49 50.98 32.88
CA THR A 199 -3.63 52.09 33.34
C THR A 199 -2.29 52.21 32.61
N SER A 200 -1.73 51.09 32.13
CA SER A 200 -0.59 51.07 31.22
C SER A 200 -0.48 49.72 30.52
N ASP A 201 0.28 49.69 29.43
CA ASP A 201 0.56 48.45 28.70
C ASP A 201 1.16 47.39 29.61
N GLN A 202 0.77 46.13 29.43
CA GLN A 202 1.32 45.00 30.17
C GLN A 202 2.06 44.06 29.25
N LYS A 203 3.25 43.64 29.66
CA LYS A 203 4.06 42.67 28.91
C LYS A 203 4.03 41.32 29.59
N VAL A 204 3.43 40.33 28.94
CA VAL A 204 3.37 38.96 29.49
C VAL A 204 4.69 38.25 29.22
N THR A 205 5.23 37.63 30.26
CA THR A 205 6.56 36.99 30.23
C THR A 205 6.54 35.51 30.57
N ARG A 206 5.46 35.05 31.18
CA ARG A 206 5.23 33.65 31.50
C ARG A 206 3.73 33.35 31.50
N VAL A 207 3.38 32.17 31.03
CA VAL A 207 2.08 31.54 31.25
C VAL A 207 2.36 30.10 31.69
N ASP A 208 1.75 29.69 32.80
CA ASP A 208 1.72 28.31 33.27
C ASP A 208 0.34 27.75 32.93
N VAL A 209 0.30 26.50 32.43
CA VAL A 209 -0.93 25.76 32.12
C VAL A 209 -0.88 24.43 32.84
N ASP A 210 -1.88 24.14 33.65
CA ASP A 210 -2.01 22.92 34.42
C ASP A 210 -2.97 21.96 33.74
N PHE A 211 -2.64 20.66 33.78
CA PHE A 211 -3.48 19.57 33.30
C PHE A 211 -3.73 18.58 34.45
N GLN A 212 -4.99 18.18 34.62
CA GLN A 212 -5.45 17.29 35.68
C GLN A 212 -6.49 16.31 35.11
N ALA A 213 -6.49 15.06 35.57
CA ALA A 213 -7.57 14.13 35.20
C ALA A 213 -8.85 14.49 36.00
N ALA A 214 -9.95 14.80 35.31
CA ALA A 214 -11.13 15.44 35.92
C ALA A 214 -12.02 14.46 36.72
N ASP A 215 -12.07 13.17 36.35
CA ASP A 215 -13.04 12.20 36.89
C ASP A 215 -12.42 10.96 37.57
N SER A 216 -11.10 10.86 37.66
CA SER A 216 -10.42 9.63 38.09
C SER A 216 -10.01 9.63 39.56
N THR A 217 -10.08 8.45 40.20
CA THR A 217 -9.52 8.23 41.55
C THR A 217 -8.00 7.99 41.54
N GLU A 218 -7.38 7.99 40.37
CA GLU A 218 -5.95 7.80 40.11
C GLU A 218 -5.46 8.82 39.07
N SER A 219 -4.18 9.18 39.08
CA SER A 219 -3.62 10.09 38.07
C SER A 219 -3.45 9.37 36.72
N SER A 220 -4.09 9.89 35.68
CA SER A 220 -3.70 9.63 34.29
C SER A 220 -2.45 10.45 33.94
N LYS A 221 -1.67 10.01 32.96
CA LYS A 221 -0.42 10.70 32.57
C LYS A 221 -0.65 11.46 31.26
N PRO A 222 -0.40 12.76 31.20
CA PRO A 222 -0.77 13.56 30.03
C PRO A 222 0.06 13.27 28.77
N TRP A 223 1.26 12.69 28.90
CA TRP A 223 2.05 12.25 27.74
C TRP A 223 1.51 10.98 27.07
N ASP A 224 0.53 10.31 27.68
CA ASP A 224 -0.23 9.20 27.06
C ASP A 224 -1.43 9.76 26.23
N TYR A 225 -1.58 11.09 26.12
CA TYR A 225 -2.69 11.74 25.41
C TYR A 225 -2.24 12.90 24.51
N PHE A 226 -1.23 13.67 24.92
CA PHE A 226 -0.85 14.90 24.24
C PHE A 226 0.58 14.84 23.72
N LYS A 227 0.79 15.28 22.47
CA LYS A 227 2.14 15.43 21.88
C LYS A 227 2.62 16.88 21.82
N LYS A 228 1.70 17.85 21.83
CA LYS A 228 2.01 19.28 21.77
C LYS A 228 1.01 20.10 22.60
N VAL A 229 1.51 21.12 23.30
CA VAL A 229 0.69 22.20 23.89
C VAL A 229 1.14 23.52 23.30
N SER A 230 0.20 24.37 22.91
CA SER A 230 0.44 25.65 22.25
C SER A 230 -0.34 26.77 22.93
N LEU A 231 0.18 27.99 22.84
CA LEU A 231 -0.53 29.20 23.19
C LEU A 231 -0.80 30.00 21.92
N THR A 232 -2.04 30.44 21.72
CA THR A 232 -2.44 31.40 20.69
C THR A 232 -2.83 32.72 21.33
N LEU A 233 -2.55 33.84 20.65
CA LEU A 233 -2.99 35.17 21.04
C LEU A 233 -3.77 35.76 19.87
N ASP A 234 -5.05 36.06 20.08
CA ASP A 234 -5.96 36.55 19.05
C ASP A 234 -5.96 35.65 17.78
N GLY A 235 -5.82 34.33 17.98
CA GLY A 235 -5.75 33.30 16.93
C GLY A 235 -4.36 33.04 16.33
N ASP A 236 -3.33 33.83 16.67
CA ASP A 236 -1.95 33.60 16.20
C ASP A 236 -1.16 32.77 17.22
N VAL A 237 -0.52 31.67 16.80
CA VAL A 237 0.36 30.87 17.68
C VAL A 237 1.56 31.70 18.16
N ILE A 238 1.67 31.90 19.48
CA ILE A 238 2.73 32.68 20.13
C ILE A 238 3.78 31.81 20.83
N ALA A 239 3.44 30.58 21.21
CA ALA A 239 4.38 29.63 21.80
C ALA A 239 3.90 28.20 21.61
N THR A 240 4.84 27.25 21.51
CA THR A 240 4.55 25.81 21.43
C THR A 240 5.55 25.03 22.28
N LYS A 241 5.11 23.87 22.79
CA LYS A 241 5.96 22.92 23.50
C LYS A 241 5.58 21.50 23.09
N THR A 242 6.56 20.70 22.71
CA THR A 242 6.40 19.24 22.59
C THR A 242 6.33 18.63 24.00
N VAL A 243 5.40 17.71 24.23
CA VAL A 243 5.07 17.20 25.57
C VAL A 243 4.92 15.67 25.64
N THR A 244 5.74 14.97 24.87
CA THR A 244 5.64 13.52 24.62
C THR A 244 6.27 12.63 25.71
N SER A 245 6.78 13.20 26.80
CA SER A 245 7.42 12.42 27.86
C SER A 245 7.27 13.07 29.24
N SER A 246 7.44 12.29 30.31
CA SER A 246 7.33 12.79 31.69
C SER A 246 8.25 13.98 32.00
N ASP A 247 9.40 14.07 31.33
CA ASP A 247 10.37 15.16 31.54
C ASP A 247 9.88 16.51 31.00
N ASP A 248 8.85 16.51 30.14
CA ASP A 248 8.27 17.71 29.56
C ASP A 248 7.26 18.41 30.49
N TRP A 249 6.87 17.74 31.57
CA TRP A 249 5.84 18.16 32.52
C TRP A 249 6.41 18.40 33.91
N ASP A 250 6.10 19.55 34.52
CA ASP A 250 6.42 19.79 35.92
C ASP A 250 5.30 19.20 36.79
N ARG A 251 5.58 18.05 37.40
CA ARG A 251 4.61 17.29 38.18
C ARG A 251 4.58 17.75 39.64
N THR A 252 3.41 18.15 40.11
CA THR A 252 3.17 18.47 41.52
C THR A 252 2.33 17.37 42.16
N ASP A 253 2.94 16.61 43.07
CA ASP A 253 2.26 15.60 43.88
C ASP A 253 1.56 16.29 45.06
N GLU A 254 0.24 16.48 45.00
CA GLU A 254 -0.45 17.14 46.09
C GLU A 254 -0.97 16.13 47.13
N ALA A 255 -0.24 16.04 48.25
CA ALA A 255 -0.40 15.02 49.30
C ALA A 255 -1.79 14.96 49.98
N SER A 256 -2.72 15.85 49.61
CA SER A 256 -4.08 15.93 50.13
C SER A 256 -5.17 15.54 49.11
N VAL A 257 -4.82 15.28 47.85
CA VAL A 257 -5.74 14.79 46.79
C VAL A 257 -5.22 13.49 46.18
N THR A 258 -6.07 12.81 45.41
CA THR A 258 -5.78 11.50 44.79
C THR A 258 -5.29 11.58 43.33
N TYR A 259 -5.07 12.78 42.80
CA TYR A 259 -4.63 13.03 41.43
C TYR A 259 -3.40 13.95 41.43
N ASP A 260 -2.58 13.84 40.37
CA ASP A 260 -1.39 14.68 40.17
C ASP A 260 -1.72 15.85 39.23
N THR A 261 -1.08 17.00 39.45
CA THR A 261 -1.15 18.15 38.53
C THR A 261 0.10 18.19 37.67
N TYR A 262 -0.07 18.34 36.36
CA TYR A 262 1.02 18.42 35.40
C TYR A 262 1.07 19.81 34.75
N THR A 263 2.13 20.57 35.01
CA THR A 263 2.26 21.94 34.54
C THR A 263 3.16 22.05 33.31
N VAL A 264 2.66 22.72 32.27
CA VAL A 264 3.45 23.23 31.14
C VAL A 264 3.71 24.73 31.34
N ARG A 265 4.98 25.06 31.61
CA ARG A 265 5.42 26.45 31.74
C ARG A 265 5.97 27.00 30.41
N PHE A 266 5.31 28.04 29.89
CA PHE A 266 5.82 28.89 28.82
C PHE A 266 6.55 30.08 29.43
N SER A 267 7.85 30.22 29.15
CA SER A 267 8.70 31.30 29.67
C SER A 267 9.32 32.13 28.55
N ASN A 268 9.81 33.32 28.88
CA ASN A 268 10.42 34.25 27.92
C ASN A 268 9.45 34.75 26.84
N LEU A 269 8.16 34.82 27.18
CA LEU A 269 7.16 35.48 26.35
C LEU A 269 7.45 37.00 26.30
N ASP A 270 7.09 37.65 25.21
CA ASP A 270 7.38 39.09 25.00
C ASP A 270 6.22 39.86 24.36
N PHE A 271 5.01 39.29 24.37
CA PHE A 271 3.84 39.97 23.80
C PHE A 271 3.30 41.04 24.76
N ILE A 272 2.77 42.12 24.17
CA ILE A 272 2.29 43.30 24.90
C ILE A 272 0.77 43.39 24.71
N VAL A 273 0.05 43.41 25.82
CA VAL A 273 -1.37 43.79 25.88
C VAL A 273 -1.46 45.29 26.09
N LYS A 274 -2.18 45.96 25.19
CA LYS A 274 -2.25 47.43 25.18
C LYS A 274 -3.28 47.94 26.17
N ASP A 275 -2.96 49.06 26.82
CA ASP A 275 -3.90 49.74 27.72
C ASP A 275 -5.24 49.99 27.03
N GLY A 276 -6.32 49.56 27.67
CA GLY A 276 -7.69 49.65 27.16
C GLY A 276 -7.98 48.75 25.95
N SER A 277 -7.16 47.74 25.69
CA SER A 277 -7.41 46.68 24.71
C SER A 277 -7.58 45.33 25.40
N GLU A 278 -8.53 44.56 24.90
CA GLU A 278 -8.76 43.17 25.27
C GLU A 278 -7.84 42.26 24.44
N ALA A 279 -7.31 41.23 25.08
CA ALA A 279 -6.49 40.19 24.46
C ALA A 279 -7.13 38.82 24.72
N GLN A 280 -7.19 37.99 23.68
CA GLN A 280 -7.66 36.61 23.78
C GLN A 280 -6.47 35.66 23.76
N LEU A 281 -6.16 35.05 24.91
CA LEU A 281 -5.17 34.00 25.02
C LEU A 281 -5.88 32.65 25.01
N ALA A 282 -5.49 31.76 24.11
CA ALA A 282 -6.02 30.41 24.08
C ALA A 282 -4.92 29.36 24.25
N VAL A 283 -5.30 28.25 24.88
CA VAL A 283 -4.48 27.04 25.04
C VAL A 283 -4.99 26.03 24.02
N ALA A 284 -4.08 25.52 23.19
CA ALA A 284 -4.38 24.49 22.21
C ALA A 284 -3.53 23.23 22.44
N VAL A 285 -4.05 22.08 22.08
CA VAL A 285 -3.37 20.78 22.17
C VAL A 285 -3.30 20.08 20.82
N ASP A 286 -2.25 19.29 20.63
CA ASP A 286 -2.26 18.18 19.66
C ASP A 286 -2.39 16.89 20.45
N VAL A 287 -3.43 16.11 20.13
CA VAL A 287 -3.66 14.79 20.70
C VAL A 287 -2.74 13.78 19.98
N ILE A 288 -2.30 12.75 20.71
CA ILE A 288 -1.58 11.63 20.08
C ILE A 288 -2.47 10.96 19.04
N ASP A 289 -1.85 10.29 18.07
CA ASP A 289 -2.57 9.73 16.92
C ASP A 289 -3.38 8.47 17.28
N ASN A 290 -3.11 7.84 18.44
CA ASN A 290 -3.80 6.66 18.93
C ASN A 290 -3.92 6.69 20.47
N VAL A 291 -5.11 6.94 20.99
CA VAL A 291 -5.40 6.82 22.41
C VAL A 291 -5.81 5.37 22.66
N ASP A 292 -5.07 4.66 23.52
CA ASP A 292 -5.38 3.26 23.90
C ASP A 292 -6.85 3.17 24.35
N GLY A 293 -7.57 2.12 23.94
CA GLY A 293 -8.96 1.91 24.34
C GLY A 293 -9.22 1.88 25.86
N SER A 294 -8.20 1.66 26.70
CA SER A 294 -8.27 1.81 28.16
C SER A 294 -8.19 3.26 28.65
N ASP A 295 -7.64 4.13 27.81
CA ASP A 295 -7.47 5.57 28.01
C ASP A 295 -8.56 6.39 27.28
N GLU A 296 -9.32 5.78 26.37
CA GLU A 296 -10.45 6.39 25.65
C GLU A 296 -11.52 6.96 26.61
N GLY A 297 -12.00 8.16 26.29
CA GLY A 297 -13.06 8.83 27.06
C GLY A 297 -12.56 9.45 28.36
N GLN A 298 -11.24 9.56 28.55
CA GLN A 298 -10.66 10.23 29.70
C GLN A 298 -11.00 11.73 29.68
N SER A 299 -11.63 12.20 30.77
CA SER A 299 -11.86 13.61 31.03
C SER A 299 -10.61 14.28 31.62
N TRP A 300 -10.25 15.44 31.08
CA TRP A 300 -9.16 16.29 31.51
C TRP A 300 -9.70 17.67 31.89
N GLU A 301 -9.15 18.25 32.94
CA GLU A 301 -9.26 19.67 33.26
C GLU A 301 -7.95 20.35 32.81
N ALA A 302 -8.06 21.37 31.96
CA ALA A 302 -6.97 22.29 31.67
C ALA A 302 -7.23 23.63 32.36
N ALA A 303 -6.20 24.18 33.00
CA ALA A 303 -6.33 25.40 33.77
C ALA A 303 -5.15 26.36 33.59
N ILE A 304 -5.44 27.66 33.62
CA ILE A 304 -4.45 28.67 33.99
C ILE A 304 -4.59 28.87 35.51
N PRO A 305 -3.63 28.39 36.32
CA PRO A 305 -3.76 28.41 37.76
C PRO A 305 -3.66 29.84 38.31
N VAL A 306 -4.02 30.01 39.58
CA VAL A 306 -3.77 31.26 40.30
C VAL A 306 -2.29 31.63 40.21
N ASN A 307 -1.98 32.85 39.79
CA ASN A 307 -0.63 33.35 39.49
C ASN A 307 0.07 32.69 38.27
N GLY A 308 -0.62 31.92 37.43
CA GLY A 308 -0.04 31.26 36.26
C GLY A 308 0.55 32.23 35.23
N ILE A 309 -0.10 33.37 35.00
CA ILE A 309 0.36 34.45 34.12
C ILE A 309 1.28 35.40 34.90
N ARG A 310 2.44 35.73 34.34
CA ARG A 310 3.34 36.76 34.87
C ARG A 310 3.48 37.90 33.87
N ALA A 311 3.08 39.09 34.28
CA ALA A 311 3.25 40.30 33.48
C ALA A 311 4.21 41.29 34.14
N ILE A 312 4.79 42.15 33.31
CA ILE A 312 5.64 43.26 33.71
C ILE A 312 4.96 44.54 33.23
N SER A 313 5.02 45.61 34.04
CA SER A 313 4.61 46.98 33.70
C SER A 313 5.78 47.85 33.20
N PRO A 314 5.54 49.00 32.55
CA PRO A 314 6.58 49.90 32.01
C PRO A 314 7.62 50.37 33.04
N ASN A 315 7.21 50.47 34.30
CA ASN A 315 8.08 50.82 35.43
C ASN A 315 8.96 49.65 35.92
N GLY A 316 8.83 48.45 35.34
CA GLY A 316 9.57 47.24 35.70
C GLY A 316 8.97 46.43 36.84
N LEU A 317 7.80 46.82 37.37
CA LEU A 317 7.08 46.01 38.35
C LEU A 317 6.56 44.73 37.71
N THR A 318 6.69 43.63 38.44
CA THR A 318 6.20 42.31 38.04
C THR A 318 5.01 41.95 38.90
N GLU A 319 3.92 41.53 38.26
CA GLU A 319 2.75 40.96 38.93
C GLU A 319 2.38 39.61 38.33
N THR A 320 1.53 38.87 39.05
CA THR A 320 1.02 37.58 38.64
C THR A 320 -0.50 37.54 38.69
N TYR A 321 -1.09 36.83 37.74
CA TYR A 321 -2.51 36.71 37.47
C TYR A 321 -2.81 35.28 37.00
N PRO A 322 -4.07 34.87 36.86
CA PRO A 322 -5.26 35.46 37.48
C PRO A 322 -5.26 35.29 39.01
N THR A 323 -6.21 35.94 39.69
CA THR A 323 -6.41 35.78 41.15
C THR A 323 -7.34 34.61 41.50
N THR A 324 -8.04 34.09 40.51
CA THR A 324 -8.88 32.90 40.54
C THR A 324 -8.43 32.02 39.39
N GLU A 325 -8.42 30.71 39.59
CA GLU A 325 -8.16 29.77 38.51
C GLU A 325 -9.17 29.94 37.37
N LEU A 326 -8.70 29.71 36.15
CA LEU A 326 -9.52 29.71 34.94
C LEU A 326 -9.37 28.34 34.31
N ASN A 327 -10.45 27.58 34.21
CA ASN A 327 -10.39 26.17 33.86
C ASN A 327 -11.51 25.72 32.92
N VAL A 328 -11.27 24.59 32.26
CA VAL A 328 -12.23 23.95 31.37
C VAL A 328 -12.05 22.44 31.43
N ASP A 329 -13.18 21.74 31.44
CA ASP A 329 -13.21 20.28 31.30
C ASP A 329 -13.41 19.92 29.83
N PHE A 330 -12.67 18.93 29.36
CA PHE A 330 -12.83 18.33 28.04
C PHE A 330 -12.57 16.83 28.13
N THR A 331 -13.05 16.08 27.15
CA THR A 331 -12.86 14.63 27.09
C THR A 331 -12.07 14.31 25.84
N VAL A 332 -11.03 13.48 25.99
CA VAL A 332 -10.32 12.94 24.83
C VAL A 332 -11.04 11.67 24.38
N ALA A 333 -11.54 11.67 23.13
CA ALA A 333 -12.16 10.50 22.53
C ALA A 333 -11.14 9.72 21.67
N GLY A 334 -11.27 8.40 21.66
CA GLY A 334 -10.59 7.52 20.70
C GLY A 334 -11.34 7.52 19.38
N SER A 335 -10.65 7.20 18.28
CA SER A 335 -11.30 6.99 16.99
C SER A 335 -11.86 5.57 16.88
N ASP A 336 -12.65 5.33 15.84
CA ASP A 336 -13.11 3.99 15.50
C ASP A 336 -11.90 3.05 15.34
N THR A 337 -11.93 1.90 16.03
CA THR A 337 -10.86 0.89 15.95
C THR A 337 -10.51 0.59 14.50
N GLY A 338 -9.23 0.68 14.15
CA GLY A 338 -8.74 0.31 12.83
C GLY A 338 -9.23 -1.09 12.42
N THR A 339 -9.57 -1.27 11.14
CA THR A 339 -9.95 -2.56 10.58
C THR A 339 -9.04 -2.93 9.42
N LEU A 340 -8.71 -4.22 9.32
CA LEU A 340 -7.88 -4.76 8.27
C LEU A 340 -8.67 -5.79 7.45
N SER A 341 -8.86 -5.52 6.17
CA SER A 341 -9.82 -6.23 5.33
C SER A 341 -9.10 -7.02 4.24
N TRP A 342 -9.28 -8.33 4.24
CA TRP A 342 -8.81 -9.22 3.19
C TRP A 342 -9.90 -9.42 2.13
N SER A 343 -9.54 -9.33 0.86
CA SER A 343 -10.44 -9.64 -0.25
C SER A 343 -9.69 -10.29 -1.42
N GLN A 344 -10.37 -11.13 -2.20
CA GLN A 344 -9.74 -11.79 -3.35
C GLN A 344 -9.44 -10.76 -4.45
N ASP A 345 -8.22 -10.77 -4.97
CA ASP A 345 -7.86 -9.90 -6.09
C ASP A 345 -8.32 -10.49 -7.43
N SER A 346 -8.57 -9.61 -8.42
CA SER A 346 -8.96 -10.01 -9.78
C SER A 346 -7.88 -10.81 -10.53
N ASP A 347 -6.61 -10.65 -10.16
CA ASP A 347 -5.46 -11.40 -10.71
C ASP A 347 -5.22 -12.73 -9.97
N ASN A 348 -6.06 -13.08 -8.99
CA ASN A 348 -5.95 -14.36 -8.28
C ASN A 348 -6.04 -15.54 -9.27
N PRO A 349 -5.06 -16.46 -9.29
CA PRO A 349 -5.05 -17.53 -10.26
C PRO A 349 -6.27 -18.44 -10.09
N SER A 350 -6.90 -18.83 -11.21
CA SER A 350 -7.86 -19.92 -11.23
C SER A 350 -7.17 -21.24 -10.82
N ALA A 351 -7.97 -22.27 -10.48
CA ALA A 351 -7.46 -23.63 -10.29
C ALA A 351 -6.57 -24.04 -11.48
N MET A 352 -5.40 -24.63 -11.18
CA MET A 352 -4.42 -24.95 -12.21
C MET A 352 -3.70 -26.26 -11.96
N ALA A 353 -3.17 -26.83 -13.04
CA ALA A 353 -2.25 -27.96 -13.02
C ALA A 353 -0.81 -27.47 -12.85
N ILE A 354 -0.23 -27.75 -11.68
CA ILE A 354 1.17 -27.50 -11.36
C ILE A 354 1.97 -28.71 -11.84
N THR A 355 2.79 -28.52 -12.87
CA THR A 355 3.70 -29.57 -13.36
C THR A 355 5.03 -29.47 -12.64
N LEU A 356 5.47 -30.57 -12.05
CA LEU A 356 6.74 -30.66 -11.34
C LEU A 356 7.77 -31.41 -12.19
N ASP A 357 8.99 -30.88 -12.24
CA ASP A 357 10.10 -31.53 -12.92
C ASP A 357 10.64 -32.70 -12.06
N ASP A 358 11.09 -33.78 -12.69
CA ASP A 358 11.59 -34.99 -11.99
C ASP A 358 13.06 -34.88 -11.56
N ALA A 359 13.74 -33.80 -11.93
CA ALA A 359 15.17 -33.60 -11.72
C ALA A 359 15.53 -32.24 -11.10
N VAL A 360 14.67 -31.22 -11.22
CA VAL A 360 14.91 -29.87 -10.66
C VAL A 360 13.70 -29.28 -9.97
N ASP A 361 13.94 -28.32 -9.08
CA ASP A 361 12.89 -27.64 -8.31
C ASP A 361 12.00 -26.78 -9.24
N THR A 362 10.69 -26.85 -9.04
CA THR A 362 9.72 -25.95 -9.70
C THR A 362 9.46 -24.75 -8.80
N ASN A 363 10.06 -23.61 -9.13
CA ASN A 363 10.06 -22.41 -8.28
C ASN A 363 9.10 -21.30 -8.76
N ASN A 364 8.67 -20.44 -7.85
CA ASN A 364 7.80 -19.28 -8.04
C ASN A 364 6.43 -19.61 -8.67
N VAL A 365 5.82 -20.72 -8.24
CA VAL A 365 4.45 -21.05 -8.64
C VAL A 365 3.49 -20.15 -7.86
N LEU A 366 2.75 -19.28 -8.54
CA LEU A 366 1.78 -18.38 -7.92
C LEU A 366 0.52 -19.16 -7.50
N LEU A 367 0.21 -19.19 -6.21
CA LEU A 367 -0.95 -19.92 -5.66
C LEU A 367 -2.13 -19.01 -5.35
N ALA A 368 -1.89 -17.78 -4.92
CA ALA A 368 -2.96 -16.87 -4.53
C ALA A 368 -2.54 -15.39 -4.66
N VAL A 369 -3.51 -14.52 -4.96
CA VAL A 369 -3.41 -13.06 -4.94
C VAL A 369 -4.61 -12.50 -4.18
N TYR A 370 -4.33 -11.72 -3.15
CA TYR A 370 -5.36 -11.11 -2.31
C TYR A 370 -5.02 -9.64 -2.06
N ASN A 371 -6.06 -8.85 -1.84
CA ASN A 371 -5.98 -7.48 -1.41
C ASN A 371 -6.07 -7.40 0.11
N LEU A 372 -5.32 -6.47 0.68
CA LEU A 372 -5.25 -6.16 2.09
C LEU A 372 -5.45 -4.66 2.26
N GLU A 373 -6.61 -4.27 2.79
CA GLU A 373 -7.06 -2.87 2.91
C GLU A 373 -7.11 -2.44 4.37
N ALA A 374 -6.55 -1.26 4.66
CA ALA A 374 -6.64 -0.63 5.97
C ALA A 374 -7.76 0.40 5.97
N ASP A 375 -8.64 0.33 6.96
CA ASP A 375 -9.75 1.24 7.13
C ASP A 375 -9.73 1.87 8.54
N ASN A 376 -10.32 3.07 8.64
CA ASN A 376 -10.41 3.93 9.81
C ASN A 376 -9.07 4.50 10.30
N GLN A 377 -7.97 3.74 10.22
CA GLN A 377 -6.64 4.12 10.70
C GLN A 377 -5.52 3.51 9.85
N ASP A 378 -4.31 4.03 10.01
CA ASP A 378 -3.10 3.41 9.48
C ASP A 378 -2.84 2.10 10.25
N ILE A 379 -2.55 1.00 9.55
CA ILE A 379 -2.37 -0.33 10.15
C ILE A 379 -0.95 -0.83 9.94
N PHE A 380 -0.27 -1.18 11.03
CA PHE A 380 1.03 -1.83 11.01
C PHE A 380 0.87 -3.35 11.01
N VAL A 381 1.46 -4.01 10.03
CA VAL A 381 1.38 -5.46 9.83
C VAL A 381 2.74 -6.08 10.13
N GLU A 382 2.78 -6.92 11.17
CA GLU A 382 3.99 -7.61 11.63
C GLU A 382 4.15 -8.96 10.92
N ASP A 383 3.13 -9.81 11.05
CA ASP A 383 3.17 -11.20 10.60
C ASP A 383 1.88 -11.55 9.84
N ILE A 384 2.03 -12.34 8.78
CA ILE A 384 0.91 -12.99 8.09
C ILE A 384 1.11 -14.49 8.23
N LEU A 385 0.10 -15.20 8.75
CA LEU A 385 0.10 -16.66 8.76
C LEU A 385 -0.87 -17.16 7.70
N ILE A 386 -0.45 -18.13 6.91
CA ILE A 386 -1.34 -18.88 6.02
C ILE A 386 -1.38 -20.34 6.47
N GLU A 387 -2.46 -21.01 6.13
CA GLU A 387 -2.61 -22.44 6.25
C GLU A 387 -2.55 -23.10 4.86
N THR A 388 -2.02 -24.31 4.77
CA THR A 388 -2.14 -25.13 3.56
C THR A 388 -2.77 -26.47 3.83
N THR A 389 -3.52 -26.98 2.86
CA THR A 389 -4.04 -28.36 2.86
C THR A 389 -3.55 -29.06 1.61
N ILE A 390 -2.93 -30.22 1.78
CA ILE A 390 -2.44 -31.07 0.70
C ILE A 390 -3.19 -32.39 0.70
N THR A 391 -3.80 -32.75 -0.41
CA THR A 391 -4.37 -34.08 -0.61
C THR A 391 -3.41 -34.90 -1.44
N THR A 392 -3.01 -36.08 -0.95
CA THR A 392 -2.15 -37.00 -1.70
C THR A 392 -2.71 -38.41 -1.75
N THR A 393 -2.53 -39.08 -2.88
CA THR A 393 -2.79 -40.51 -3.06
C THR A 393 -1.50 -41.35 -3.06
N GLY A 394 -0.34 -40.69 -2.95
CA GLY A 394 1.00 -41.25 -2.80
C GLY A 394 1.35 -41.59 -1.35
N THR A 395 2.65 -41.82 -1.08
CA THR A 395 3.16 -41.91 0.30
C THR A 395 4.00 -40.67 0.55
N MET A 396 3.42 -39.65 1.17
CA MET A 396 4.16 -38.51 1.71
C MET A 396 4.38 -38.71 3.20
N ASP A 397 5.63 -38.54 3.65
CA ASP A 397 5.92 -38.60 5.08
C ASP A 397 5.63 -37.24 5.72
N GLN A 398 6.00 -36.13 5.06
CA GLN A 398 5.76 -34.75 5.52
C GLN A 398 5.54 -33.76 4.37
N THR A 399 4.96 -32.58 4.65
CA THR A 399 4.62 -31.59 3.59
C THR A 399 5.85 -30.92 2.98
N SER A 400 6.93 -30.81 3.74
CA SER A 400 8.25 -30.41 3.25
C SER A 400 8.82 -31.32 2.14
N ASP A 401 8.28 -32.53 1.99
CA ASP A 401 8.65 -33.46 0.91
C ASP A 401 8.11 -33.00 -0.46
N LEU A 402 7.08 -32.16 -0.48
CA LEU A 402 6.49 -31.59 -1.69
C LEU A 402 6.84 -30.11 -1.87
N VAL A 403 6.62 -29.28 -0.84
CA VAL A 403 6.87 -27.84 -0.91
C VAL A 403 8.06 -27.49 -0.02
N GLN A 404 9.11 -26.91 -0.60
CA GLN A 404 10.29 -26.49 0.14
C GLN A 404 10.08 -25.15 0.84
N THR A 405 9.48 -24.19 0.13
CA THR A 405 9.37 -22.81 0.60
C THR A 405 8.11 -22.17 0.04
N PHE A 406 7.38 -21.48 0.90
CA PHE A 406 6.35 -20.51 0.52
C PHE A 406 6.94 -19.10 0.53
N ARG A 407 6.40 -18.22 -0.30
CA ARG A 407 6.84 -16.83 -0.40
C ARG A 407 5.66 -15.90 -0.50
N ALA A 408 5.61 -14.89 0.36
CA ALA A 408 4.69 -13.78 0.25
C ALA A 408 5.43 -12.58 -0.39
N LYS A 409 4.78 -11.92 -1.34
CA LYS A 409 5.21 -10.63 -1.90
C LYS A 409 4.10 -9.62 -1.73
N VAL A 410 4.40 -8.49 -1.11
CA VAL A 410 3.43 -7.41 -0.88
C VAL A 410 3.78 -6.24 -1.79
N TYR A 411 2.78 -5.73 -2.52
CA TYR A 411 2.86 -4.56 -3.36
C TYR A 411 1.99 -3.46 -2.77
N ASP A 412 2.50 -2.22 -2.75
CA ASP A 412 1.74 -1.07 -2.28
C ASP A 412 0.66 -0.62 -3.28
N ALA A 413 -0.10 0.42 -2.91
CA ALA A 413 -1.17 0.97 -3.74
C ALA A 413 -0.68 1.54 -5.10
N ASP A 414 0.62 1.85 -5.24
CA ASP A 414 1.24 2.27 -6.50
C ASP A 414 1.67 1.06 -7.38
N GLY A 415 1.57 -0.15 -6.84
CA GLY A 415 2.00 -1.41 -7.48
C GLY A 415 3.49 -1.68 -7.34
N ASP A 416 4.20 -0.98 -6.45
CA ASP A 416 5.61 -1.19 -6.18
C ASP A 416 5.79 -2.31 -5.14
N LEU A 417 6.73 -3.23 -5.40
CA LEU A 417 7.05 -4.32 -4.47
C LEU A 417 7.72 -3.77 -3.21
N VAL A 418 7.05 -3.86 -2.07
CA VAL A 418 7.54 -3.36 -0.78
C VAL A 418 8.11 -4.46 0.11
N ILE A 419 7.51 -5.65 0.11
CA ILE A 419 7.93 -6.77 0.97
C ILE A 419 8.13 -8.05 0.16
N THR A 420 9.13 -8.84 0.55
CA THR A 420 9.26 -10.25 0.18
C THR A 420 9.64 -11.05 1.41
N SER A 421 8.77 -11.95 1.83
CA SER A 421 8.99 -12.84 2.97
C SER A 421 8.87 -14.30 2.55
N THR A 422 9.49 -15.20 3.31
CA THR A 422 9.49 -16.64 3.02
C THR A 422 9.19 -17.43 4.28
N ALA A 423 8.33 -18.45 4.14
CA ALA A 423 8.07 -19.45 5.16
C ALA A 423 8.52 -20.82 4.65
N ALA A 424 9.14 -21.64 5.50
CA ALA A 424 9.54 -22.98 5.10
C ALA A 424 8.32 -23.92 4.98
N GLY A 425 8.42 -24.94 4.12
CA GLY A 425 7.53 -26.09 4.18
C GLY A 425 7.63 -26.76 5.56
N ASN A 426 6.49 -27.25 6.08
CA ASN A 426 6.43 -27.76 7.45
C ASN A 426 6.80 -29.26 7.49
N ALA A 427 7.59 -29.66 8.48
CA ALA A 427 7.98 -31.04 8.70
C ALA A 427 6.89 -31.75 9.53
N THR A 428 5.67 -31.79 9.00
CA THR A 428 4.50 -32.42 9.65
C THR A 428 3.89 -33.49 8.75
N ALA A 429 3.48 -34.61 9.36
CA ALA A 429 2.75 -35.69 8.70
C ALA A 429 1.24 -35.42 8.60
N ASP A 430 0.74 -34.39 9.31
CA ASP A 430 -0.61 -33.89 9.12
C ASP A 430 -0.64 -33.02 7.87
N LEU A 431 -1.41 -33.42 6.87
CA LEU A 431 -1.47 -32.74 5.58
C LEU A 431 -2.62 -31.72 5.51
N THR A 432 -3.30 -31.47 6.63
CA THR A 432 -4.44 -30.54 6.72
C THR A 432 -4.09 -29.35 7.60
N ASN A 433 -4.54 -28.16 7.20
CA ASN A 433 -4.36 -26.88 7.91
C ASN A 433 -2.96 -26.68 8.50
N ILE A 434 -1.96 -26.66 7.61
CA ILE A 434 -0.55 -26.56 7.98
C ILE A 434 -0.16 -25.09 8.03
N ASP A 435 0.22 -24.62 9.21
CA ASP A 435 0.62 -23.22 9.42
C ASP A 435 1.96 -22.88 8.74
N HIS A 436 1.98 -21.71 8.11
CA HIS A 436 3.17 -21.06 7.57
C HIS A 436 3.15 -19.57 7.91
N THR A 437 4.01 -19.16 8.84
CA THR A 437 4.12 -17.76 9.27
C THR A 437 5.18 -17.01 8.45
N PHE A 438 4.78 -15.89 7.87
CA PHE A 438 5.64 -14.88 7.28
C PHE A 438 5.88 -13.77 8.30
N SER A 439 6.98 -13.86 9.06
CA SER A 439 7.26 -12.91 10.13
C SER A 439 8.18 -11.76 9.74
N ASN A 440 8.18 -10.68 10.54
CA ASN A 440 8.99 -9.47 10.37
C ASN A 440 8.71 -8.78 9.02
N LEU A 441 7.44 -8.66 8.66
CA LEU A 441 7.01 -7.90 7.50
C LEU A 441 7.18 -6.40 7.76
N ASP A 442 6.85 -5.96 8.98
CA ASP A 442 7.09 -4.63 9.54
C ASP A 442 6.76 -3.48 8.56
N PHE A 443 5.54 -3.45 8.03
CA PHE A 443 5.08 -2.41 7.12
C PHE A 443 3.75 -1.80 7.55
N THR A 444 3.55 -0.53 7.17
CA THR A 444 2.30 0.19 7.43
C THR A 444 1.49 0.32 6.14
N ILE A 445 0.20 0.05 6.24
CA ILE A 445 -0.81 0.33 5.22
C ILE A 445 -1.53 1.61 5.67
N PRO A 446 -1.42 2.72 4.92
CA PRO A 446 -2.16 3.94 5.24
C PRO A 446 -3.67 3.73 5.19
N ASN A 447 -4.42 4.48 5.99
CA ASN A 447 -5.88 4.47 5.99
C ASN A 447 -6.45 4.74 4.59
N GLY A 448 -7.31 3.83 4.12
CA GLY A 448 -7.95 3.87 2.81
C GLY A 448 -7.10 3.34 1.66
N ASP A 449 -5.87 2.88 1.93
CA ASP A 449 -5.02 2.24 0.93
C ASP A 449 -5.23 0.72 0.90
N THR A 450 -5.13 0.14 -0.30
CA THR A 450 -5.19 -1.30 -0.54
C THR A 450 -3.85 -1.79 -1.06
N TYR A 451 -3.31 -2.83 -0.42
CA TYR A 451 -2.06 -3.49 -0.80
C TYR A 451 -2.36 -4.85 -1.41
N GLU A 452 -1.59 -5.25 -2.41
CA GLU A 452 -1.73 -6.56 -3.07
C GLU A 452 -0.72 -7.56 -2.50
N VAL A 453 -1.18 -8.72 -2.05
CA VAL A 453 -0.36 -9.80 -1.48
C VAL A 453 -0.39 -11.02 -2.39
N LYS A 454 0.77 -11.44 -2.89
CA LYS A 454 0.97 -12.62 -3.74
C LYS A 454 1.67 -13.73 -2.99
N PHE A 455 1.03 -14.90 -2.93
CA PHE A 455 1.58 -16.11 -2.33
C PHE A 455 2.10 -17.06 -3.40
N TYR A 456 3.36 -17.46 -3.28
CA TYR A 456 4.03 -18.41 -4.16
C TYR A 456 4.50 -19.64 -3.40
N ALA A 457 4.70 -20.75 -4.11
CA ALA A 457 5.36 -21.94 -3.61
C ALA A 457 6.53 -22.37 -4.53
N ASP A 458 7.57 -22.89 -3.88
CA ASP A 458 8.73 -23.55 -4.48
C ASP A 458 8.64 -25.05 -4.16
N PHE A 459 8.42 -25.86 -5.20
CA PHE A 459 8.20 -27.30 -5.11
C PHE A 459 9.50 -28.09 -5.34
N GLN A 460 9.65 -29.18 -4.60
CA GLN A 460 10.77 -30.12 -4.80
C GLN A 460 10.58 -30.97 -6.06
N PRO A 461 11.66 -31.54 -6.61
CA PRO A 461 11.57 -32.42 -7.76
C PRO A 461 10.85 -33.72 -7.37
N LEU A 462 10.16 -34.31 -8.32
CA LEU A 462 9.45 -35.56 -8.08
C LEU A 462 10.39 -36.75 -7.96
N ASP A 463 10.52 -37.30 -6.74
CA ASP A 463 10.82 -38.72 -6.57
C ASP A 463 9.47 -39.45 -6.68
N GLY A 464 9.30 -40.30 -7.70
CA GLY A 464 8.03 -40.97 -8.10
C GLY A 464 7.32 -41.84 -7.05
N THR A 465 7.67 -41.69 -5.77
CA THR A 465 7.03 -42.26 -4.58
C THR A 465 6.11 -41.25 -3.85
N ILE A 466 6.40 -39.95 -3.96
CA ILE A 466 5.85 -38.88 -3.10
C ILE A 466 4.53 -38.32 -3.64
N VAL A 467 4.39 -38.21 -4.97
CA VAL A 467 3.22 -37.60 -5.62
C VAL A 467 2.67 -38.53 -6.68
N LYS A 468 1.36 -38.69 -6.72
CA LYS A 468 0.66 -39.28 -7.87
C LYS A 468 -0.12 -38.19 -8.58
N ASP A 469 -0.46 -38.43 -9.83
CA ASP A 469 -1.08 -37.47 -10.77
C ASP A 469 -2.53 -37.03 -10.40
N THR A 470 -2.90 -37.02 -9.12
CA THR A 470 -4.20 -36.58 -8.58
C THR A 470 -4.07 -35.78 -7.29
N ASP A 471 -2.85 -35.41 -6.91
CA ASP A 471 -2.60 -34.73 -5.65
C ASP A 471 -2.97 -33.25 -5.76
N THR A 472 -3.42 -32.63 -4.68
CA THR A 472 -3.87 -31.24 -4.69
C THR A 472 -3.25 -30.44 -3.57
N ILE A 473 -3.14 -29.12 -3.78
CA ILE A 473 -2.76 -28.15 -2.77
C ILE A 473 -3.78 -27.00 -2.77
N VAL A 474 -4.18 -26.59 -1.57
CA VAL A 474 -5.05 -25.44 -1.31
C VAL A 474 -4.36 -24.57 -0.27
N LEU A 475 -4.42 -23.25 -0.46
CA LEU A 475 -4.01 -22.25 0.53
C LEU A 475 -5.25 -21.65 1.18
N THR A 476 -5.30 -21.61 2.51
CA THR A 476 -6.35 -20.95 3.29
C THR A 476 -5.70 -20.01 4.31
N MET A 477 -6.50 -19.14 4.92
CA MET A 477 -6.11 -18.36 6.10
C MET A 477 -7.38 -17.83 6.77
N ASP A 478 -7.45 -17.89 8.10
CA ASP A 478 -8.43 -17.14 8.88
C ASP A 478 -7.94 -15.70 9.00
N ALA A 479 -8.79 -14.70 8.78
CA ALA A 479 -8.33 -13.31 8.84
C ALA A 479 -7.68 -12.97 10.20
N SER A 480 -8.12 -13.61 11.29
CA SER A 480 -7.54 -13.44 12.63
C SER A 480 -6.11 -13.96 12.80
N ASP A 481 -5.58 -14.71 11.82
CA ASP A 481 -4.20 -15.16 11.77
C ASP A 481 -3.21 -14.08 11.28
N THR A 482 -3.71 -12.90 10.89
CA THR A 482 -2.88 -11.74 10.61
C THR A 482 -2.55 -11.01 11.91
N VAL A 483 -1.25 -10.90 12.23
CA VAL A 483 -0.80 -10.10 13.37
C VAL A 483 -0.60 -8.67 12.88
N ALA A 484 -1.55 -7.83 13.24
CA ALA A 484 -1.54 -6.42 12.92
C ALA A 484 -2.05 -5.59 14.10
N GLU A 485 -1.46 -4.42 14.22
CA GLU A 485 -1.79 -3.42 15.23
C GLU A 485 -1.96 -2.07 14.55
N GLN A 486 -2.61 -1.13 15.23
CA GLN A 486 -2.67 0.24 14.72
C GLN A 486 -1.25 0.81 14.64
N ALA A 487 -0.94 1.51 13.55
CA ALA A 487 0.38 2.08 13.35
C ALA A 487 0.59 3.25 14.32
N SER A 488 1.28 2.99 15.42
CA SER A 488 1.60 4.00 16.42
C SER A 488 3.09 4.35 16.41
N GLY A 489 3.44 5.58 16.79
CA GLY A 489 4.84 6.02 16.92
C GLY A 489 5.62 5.34 18.07
N GLY A 490 5.07 4.28 18.67
CA GLY A 490 5.56 3.51 19.81
C GLY A 490 5.23 2.02 19.71
N ASN A 491 5.71 1.20 20.64
CA ASN A 491 5.74 -0.27 20.53
C ASN A 491 4.49 -1.02 21.03
N ASP A 492 3.31 -0.40 21.11
CA ASP A 492 2.10 -1.09 21.55
C ASP A 492 0.90 -0.45 20.83
N GLY A 493 0.66 -0.84 19.56
CA GLY A 493 -0.54 -0.42 18.84
C GLY A 493 -1.76 -1.21 19.32
N ASP A 494 -2.94 -0.61 19.28
CA ASP A 494 -4.18 -1.33 19.61
C ASP A 494 -4.43 -2.47 18.62
N ALA A 495 -4.97 -3.58 19.13
CA ALA A 495 -5.31 -4.73 18.32
C ALA A 495 -6.34 -4.35 17.25
N VAL A 496 -6.04 -4.67 15.99
CA VAL A 496 -6.90 -4.40 14.84
C VAL A 496 -7.84 -5.57 14.61
N THR A 497 -9.08 -5.30 14.21
CA THR A 497 -9.99 -6.38 13.79
C THR A 497 -9.69 -6.73 12.35
N ALA A 498 -9.07 -7.89 12.12
CA ALA A 498 -8.86 -8.44 10.79
C ALA A 498 -10.12 -9.21 10.32
N THR A 499 -10.53 -9.03 9.07
CA THR A 499 -11.70 -9.68 8.47
C THR A 499 -11.42 -10.19 7.05
N GLY A 500 -12.22 -11.14 6.55
CA GLY A 500 -12.17 -11.59 5.15
C GLY A 500 -11.31 -12.83 4.89
N ASP A 501 -11.71 -13.99 5.42
CA ASP A 501 -10.94 -15.24 5.28
C ASP A 501 -10.48 -15.53 3.84
N ILE A 502 -9.26 -16.02 3.71
CA ILE A 502 -8.71 -16.48 2.43
C ILE A 502 -9.13 -17.93 2.23
N THR A 503 -9.79 -18.18 1.11
CA THR A 503 -9.96 -19.53 0.56
C THR A 503 -9.41 -19.55 -0.86
N GLY A 504 -8.13 -19.96 -0.97
CA GLY A 504 -7.44 -20.14 -2.24
C GLY A 504 -8.07 -21.26 -3.08
N LYS A 505 -7.64 -21.36 -4.35
CA LYS A 505 -8.16 -22.37 -5.27
C LYS A 505 -7.45 -23.72 -5.08
N THR A 506 -8.15 -24.79 -5.40
CA THR A 506 -7.56 -26.14 -5.42
C THR A 506 -6.71 -26.31 -6.66
N HIS A 507 -5.39 -26.36 -6.47
CA HIS A 507 -4.45 -26.63 -7.55
C HIS A 507 -4.08 -28.10 -7.56
N ALA A 508 -4.14 -28.72 -8.73
CA ALA A 508 -3.71 -30.10 -8.91
C ALA A 508 -2.21 -30.14 -9.21
N VAL A 509 -1.50 -31.11 -8.66
CA VAL A 509 -0.05 -31.27 -8.76
C VAL A 509 0.26 -32.55 -9.52
N PHE A 510 1.07 -32.45 -10.57
CA PHE A 510 1.30 -33.53 -11.53
C PHE A 510 2.79 -33.76 -11.82
N ALA A 511 3.11 -35.01 -12.17
CA ALA A 511 4.41 -35.34 -12.76
C ALA A 511 4.51 -34.97 -14.23
N SER A 512 3.41 -35.06 -14.97
CA SER A 512 3.34 -34.63 -16.36
C SER A 512 1.91 -34.24 -16.70
N ALA A 513 1.63 -32.93 -16.80
CA ALA A 513 0.32 -32.42 -17.17
C ALA A 513 0.35 -31.53 -18.44
N PRO A 514 -0.75 -31.48 -19.20
CA PRO A 514 -0.95 -30.42 -20.17
C PRO A 514 -1.16 -29.07 -19.48
N LEU A 515 -0.68 -27.99 -20.09
CA LEU A 515 -1.15 -26.64 -19.75
C LEU A 515 -2.48 -26.40 -20.47
N ILE A 516 -3.53 -26.13 -19.70
CA ILE A 516 -4.86 -25.78 -20.22
C ILE A 516 -5.08 -24.27 -20.02
N THR A 517 -5.51 -23.57 -21.06
CA THR A 517 -5.72 -22.11 -20.99
C THR A 517 -7.06 -21.74 -21.60
N HIS A 518 -7.88 -21.01 -20.84
CA HIS A 518 -9.13 -20.44 -21.35
C HIS A 518 -8.84 -19.44 -22.47
N VAL A 519 -9.61 -19.52 -23.56
CA VAL A 519 -9.49 -18.58 -24.69
C VAL A 519 -10.71 -17.67 -24.76
N SER A 520 -11.92 -18.22 -24.66
CA SER A 520 -13.16 -17.42 -24.67
C SER A 520 -14.38 -18.24 -24.26
N SER A 521 -15.33 -17.59 -23.57
CA SER A 521 -16.69 -18.09 -23.36
C SER A 521 -17.68 -17.12 -24.02
N THR A 522 -18.55 -17.61 -24.89
CA THR A 522 -19.55 -16.78 -25.58
C THR A 522 -20.89 -17.49 -25.62
N ILE A 523 -21.99 -16.75 -25.64
CA ILE A 523 -23.32 -17.30 -25.87
C ILE A 523 -24.04 -16.43 -26.90
N THR A 524 -24.79 -17.04 -27.80
CA THR A 524 -25.55 -16.30 -28.82
C THR A 524 -26.86 -16.99 -29.12
N LYS A 525 -27.96 -16.22 -29.25
CA LYS A 525 -29.23 -16.76 -29.73
C LYS A 525 -29.06 -17.28 -31.15
N THR A 526 -29.22 -18.59 -31.35
CA THR A 526 -29.25 -19.23 -32.67
C THR A 526 -30.65 -19.19 -33.28
N LEU A 527 -31.68 -19.09 -32.43
CA LEU A 527 -33.05 -18.82 -32.82
C LEU A 527 -33.63 -17.80 -31.83
N ALA A 528 -33.82 -16.57 -32.31
CA ALA A 528 -34.48 -15.49 -31.58
C ALA A 528 -35.89 -15.32 -32.15
N CYS A 529 -36.89 -15.41 -31.29
CA CYS A 529 -38.28 -15.21 -31.67
C CYS A 529 -38.66 -13.78 -31.28
N ASP A 530 -39.17 -12.97 -32.22
CA ASP A 530 -39.67 -11.63 -31.92
C ASP A 530 -41.08 -11.72 -31.30
N GLY A 531 -41.13 -12.19 -30.05
CA GLY A 531 -42.31 -12.28 -29.20
C GLY A 531 -43.14 -13.57 -29.27
N VAL A 532 -43.17 -14.31 -30.39
CA VAL A 532 -43.85 -15.62 -30.49
C VAL A 532 -43.11 -16.54 -31.45
N CYS A 533 -42.58 -17.67 -30.97
CA CYS A 533 -42.01 -18.71 -31.82
C CYS A 533 -43.10 -19.43 -32.67
N ALA A 534 -42.74 -19.96 -33.84
CA ALA A 534 -43.68 -20.77 -34.62
C ALA A 534 -44.12 -22.01 -33.82
N ALA A 535 -45.32 -22.54 -34.08
CA ALA A 535 -45.83 -23.70 -33.37
C ALA A 535 -44.87 -24.90 -33.49
N GLY A 536 -44.30 -25.33 -32.37
CA GLY A 536 -43.28 -26.38 -32.29
C GLY A 536 -41.83 -25.89 -32.26
N GLU A 537 -41.59 -24.59 -32.20
CA GLU A 537 -40.27 -23.96 -32.04
C GLU A 537 -40.17 -23.25 -30.67
N ALA A 538 -38.97 -23.24 -30.08
CA ALA A 538 -38.63 -22.54 -28.85
C ALA A 538 -37.33 -21.75 -29.08
N GLU A 539 -37.10 -20.66 -28.35
CA GLU A 539 -35.84 -19.92 -28.44
C GLU A 539 -34.65 -20.84 -28.12
N ARG A 540 -33.55 -20.62 -28.84
CA ARG A 540 -32.33 -21.40 -28.66
C ARG A 540 -31.12 -20.50 -28.61
N ALA A 541 -30.18 -20.87 -27.75
CA ALA A 541 -28.85 -20.29 -27.72
C ALA A 541 -27.78 -21.37 -27.93
N GLU A 542 -26.66 -20.96 -28.51
CA GLU A 542 -25.44 -21.76 -28.55
C GLU A 542 -24.40 -21.06 -27.66
N ALA A 543 -24.02 -21.74 -26.59
CA ALA A 543 -22.88 -21.41 -25.76
C ALA A 543 -21.63 -22.05 -26.38
N THR A 544 -20.58 -21.28 -26.56
CA THR A 544 -19.28 -21.73 -27.08
C THR A 544 -18.18 -21.41 -26.09
N ILE A 545 -17.48 -22.43 -25.61
CA ILE A 545 -16.30 -22.31 -24.74
C ILE A 545 -15.09 -22.80 -25.53
N THR A 546 -14.04 -21.98 -25.59
CA THR A 546 -12.79 -22.29 -26.30
C THR A 546 -11.63 -22.25 -25.33
N PHE A 547 -10.73 -23.23 -25.45
CA PHE A 547 -9.49 -23.30 -24.67
C PHE A 547 -8.36 -23.92 -25.49
N THR A 548 -7.12 -23.79 -25.02
CA THR A 548 -5.97 -24.51 -25.55
C THR A 548 -5.51 -25.60 -24.59
N VAL A 549 -4.95 -26.66 -25.15
CA VAL A 549 -4.23 -27.73 -24.44
C VAL A 549 -2.83 -27.80 -25.03
N LYS A 550 -1.82 -27.57 -24.20
CA LYS A 550 -0.42 -27.69 -24.57
C LYS A 550 0.21 -28.90 -23.88
N ALA A 551 0.58 -29.88 -24.67
CA ALA A 551 1.30 -31.05 -24.19
C ALA A 551 2.78 -30.68 -23.98
N VAL A 552 3.25 -30.70 -22.74
CA VAL A 552 4.62 -30.24 -22.41
C VAL A 552 5.60 -31.41 -22.42
N GLU A 553 5.30 -32.46 -21.65
CA GLU A 553 6.28 -33.50 -21.32
C GLU A 553 6.04 -34.84 -22.01
N ALA A 554 4.78 -35.14 -22.32
CA ALA A 554 4.34 -36.36 -22.98
C ALA A 554 3.19 -36.05 -23.94
N ASP A 555 2.82 -37.04 -24.76
CA ASP A 555 1.59 -36.94 -25.55
C ASP A 555 0.39 -36.96 -24.62
N VAL A 556 -0.59 -36.09 -24.88
CA VAL A 556 -1.78 -35.91 -24.06
C VAL A 556 -3.01 -36.33 -24.86
N TYR A 557 -3.85 -37.15 -24.25
CA TYR A 557 -5.13 -37.58 -24.78
C TYR A 557 -6.24 -36.77 -24.12
N VAL A 558 -7.17 -36.25 -24.91
CA VAL A 558 -8.34 -35.53 -24.41
C VAL A 558 -9.58 -36.30 -24.90
N PRO A 559 -10.38 -36.88 -23.99
CA PRO A 559 -11.58 -37.60 -24.35
C PRO A 559 -12.59 -36.72 -25.10
N ASP A 560 -13.41 -37.34 -25.95
CA ASP A 560 -14.53 -36.68 -26.63
C ASP A 560 -15.84 -36.71 -25.83
N GLU A 561 -15.86 -37.43 -24.70
CA GLU A 561 -17.02 -37.57 -23.82
C GLU A 561 -17.17 -36.37 -22.87
N PHE A 562 -18.38 -35.80 -22.87
CA PHE A 562 -18.78 -34.70 -22.00
C PHE A 562 -20.07 -35.05 -21.28
N VAL A 563 -20.09 -34.79 -19.97
CA VAL A 563 -21.21 -35.11 -19.09
C VAL A 563 -21.67 -33.85 -18.37
N GLU A 564 -22.99 -33.72 -18.23
CA GLU A 564 -23.58 -32.64 -17.45
C GLU A 564 -23.37 -32.90 -15.96
N ASP A 565 -22.89 -31.89 -15.26
CA ASP A 565 -22.74 -31.83 -13.83
C ASP A 565 -24.09 -31.41 -13.21
N THR A 566 -24.88 -32.38 -12.77
CA THR A 566 -26.24 -32.14 -12.25
C THR A 566 -26.29 -31.75 -10.78
N ASP A 567 -25.15 -31.73 -10.08
CA ASP A 567 -25.07 -31.43 -8.66
C ASP A 567 -23.71 -30.78 -8.32
N GLU A 568 -23.69 -29.46 -8.12
CA GLU A 568 -22.48 -28.69 -7.75
C GLU A 568 -21.82 -29.17 -6.44
N THR A 569 -22.49 -30.03 -5.66
CA THR A 569 -21.98 -30.60 -4.41
C THR A 569 -21.50 -32.06 -4.54
N ASP A 570 -21.69 -32.71 -5.69
CA ASP A 570 -21.28 -34.09 -5.91
C ASP A 570 -19.80 -34.17 -6.34
N THR A 571 -18.96 -34.63 -5.42
CA THR A 571 -17.52 -34.87 -5.66
C THR A 571 -17.25 -36.21 -6.36
N THR A 572 -18.29 -36.95 -6.73
CA THR A 572 -18.20 -38.26 -7.38
C THR A 572 -18.32 -38.11 -8.90
N TYR A 573 -17.28 -37.58 -9.54
CA TYR A 573 -17.28 -37.36 -10.99
C TYR A 573 -17.54 -38.67 -11.76
N GLY A 574 -18.60 -38.67 -12.58
CA GLY A 574 -18.79 -39.65 -13.65
C GLY A 574 -17.71 -39.51 -14.73
N SER A 575 -17.60 -40.51 -15.60
CA SER A 575 -16.66 -40.51 -16.74
C SER A 575 -16.91 -39.34 -17.69
N GLY A 576 -15.87 -38.63 -18.15
CA GLY A 576 -16.00 -37.48 -19.04
C GLY A 576 -15.58 -36.15 -18.42
N SER A 577 -15.29 -35.18 -19.27
CA SER A 577 -15.19 -33.78 -18.85
C SER A 577 -16.58 -33.25 -18.48
N THR A 578 -16.69 -32.31 -17.52
CA THR A 578 -17.99 -31.89 -16.99
C THR A 578 -18.33 -30.42 -17.24
N TYR A 579 -19.62 -30.15 -17.48
CA TYR A 579 -20.17 -28.80 -17.66
C TYR A 579 -21.45 -28.63 -16.82
N PHE A 580 -21.77 -27.39 -16.43
CA PHE A 580 -22.98 -27.07 -15.67
C PHE A 580 -23.80 -25.98 -16.38
N LEU A 581 -25.07 -25.88 -16.01
CA LEU A 581 -25.99 -24.83 -16.45
C LEU A 581 -26.37 -24.00 -15.24
N ASP A 582 -26.04 -22.70 -15.25
CA ASP A 582 -26.42 -21.83 -14.13
C ASP A 582 -27.84 -21.25 -14.32
N GLU A 583 -28.60 -21.45 -13.25
CA GLU A 583 -29.93 -21.02 -12.83
C GLU A 583 -31.27 -21.32 -13.56
N HIS A 584 -32.20 -21.70 -12.65
CA HIS A 584 -33.67 -21.64 -12.60
C HIS A 584 -34.52 -22.71 -13.33
N ALA A 585 -35.01 -23.64 -12.49
CA ALA A 585 -36.03 -24.67 -12.68
C ALA A 585 -36.79 -24.69 -14.03
N GLY A 586 -36.47 -25.68 -14.87
CA GLY A 586 -37.38 -26.13 -15.91
C GLY A 586 -36.77 -26.55 -17.24
N THR A 587 -35.45 -26.58 -17.41
CA THR A 587 -34.73 -26.88 -18.67
C THR A 587 -34.43 -28.36 -18.89
N GLU A 588 -34.36 -28.78 -20.16
CA GLU A 588 -33.83 -30.09 -20.59
C GLU A 588 -32.75 -29.80 -21.64
N PRO A 589 -31.46 -29.94 -21.30
CA PRO A 589 -30.41 -29.81 -22.29
C PRO A 589 -30.51 -30.93 -23.33
N THR A 590 -30.33 -30.57 -24.60
CA THR A 590 -29.98 -31.57 -25.61
C THR A 590 -28.50 -31.93 -25.51
N PRO A 591 -28.09 -33.19 -25.79
CA PRO A 591 -26.72 -33.64 -25.58
C PRO A 591 -25.67 -32.73 -26.22
N VAL A 592 -24.68 -32.38 -25.42
CA VAL A 592 -23.48 -31.61 -25.80
C VAL A 592 -22.62 -32.44 -26.75
N ALA A 593 -22.06 -31.78 -27.74
CA ALA A 593 -21.01 -32.35 -28.56
C ALA A 593 -19.82 -31.39 -28.56
N LEU A 594 -18.66 -31.95 -28.23
CA LEU A 594 -17.35 -31.45 -28.60
C LEU A 594 -17.38 -30.98 -30.08
N ALA A 595 -17.29 -29.67 -30.32
CA ALA A 595 -17.66 -29.11 -31.63
C ALA A 595 -16.53 -29.20 -32.65
N SER A 596 -15.29 -28.93 -32.23
CA SER A 596 -14.10 -29.03 -33.08
C SER A 596 -12.80 -28.88 -32.29
N SER A 597 -11.72 -29.48 -32.80
CA SER A 597 -10.34 -29.19 -32.41
C SER A 597 -9.43 -29.31 -33.63
N ASP A 598 -8.27 -28.64 -33.57
CA ASP A 598 -7.16 -28.80 -34.52
C ASP A 598 -6.13 -29.85 -34.07
N ALA A 599 -6.41 -30.56 -32.97
CA ALA A 599 -5.66 -31.73 -32.51
C ALA A 599 -5.82 -32.93 -33.45
N SER A 600 -4.92 -33.90 -33.33
CA SER A 600 -5.02 -35.15 -34.10
C SER A 600 -6.09 -36.05 -33.48
N THR A 601 -6.84 -36.80 -34.29
CA THR A 601 -7.88 -37.71 -33.76
C THR A 601 -7.26 -39.01 -33.23
N SER A 602 -7.76 -39.48 -32.10
CA SER A 602 -7.43 -40.79 -31.50
C SER A 602 -8.67 -41.71 -31.57
N THR A 603 -8.60 -42.88 -30.94
CA THR A 603 -9.74 -43.84 -30.95
C THR A 603 -10.87 -43.41 -30.01
N ASN A 604 -10.54 -42.70 -28.92
CA ASN A 604 -11.48 -42.30 -27.87
C ASN A 604 -11.42 -40.78 -27.62
N GLY A 605 -11.21 -39.99 -28.68
CA GLY A 605 -11.12 -38.53 -28.59
C GLY A 605 -9.97 -37.97 -29.42
N TRP A 606 -9.14 -37.15 -28.79
CA TRP A 606 -8.07 -36.38 -29.43
C TRP A 606 -6.70 -36.65 -28.80
N ILE A 607 -5.64 -36.41 -29.57
CA ILE A 607 -4.25 -36.47 -29.11
C ILE A 607 -3.52 -35.16 -29.46
N VAL A 608 -2.88 -34.59 -28.45
CA VAL A 608 -1.95 -33.46 -28.54
C VAL A 608 -0.54 -34.02 -28.35
N TYR A 609 0.29 -33.97 -29.39
CA TYR A 609 1.64 -34.51 -29.30
C TYR A 609 2.53 -33.62 -28.43
N LYS A 610 3.51 -34.22 -27.76
CA LYS A 610 4.50 -33.50 -26.97
C LYS A 610 5.07 -32.29 -27.72
N GLY A 611 5.01 -31.13 -27.08
CA GLY A 611 5.46 -29.83 -27.59
C GLY A 611 4.44 -29.09 -28.46
N GLU A 612 3.28 -29.70 -28.76
CA GLU A 612 2.19 -29.03 -29.47
C GLU A 612 1.25 -28.32 -28.50
N GLU A 613 0.65 -27.24 -28.99
CA GLU A 613 -0.49 -26.56 -28.39
C GLU A 613 -1.63 -26.61 -29.39
N LYS A 614 -2.82 -27.03 -28.94
CA LYS A 614 -4.00 -27.26 -29.77
C LYS A 614 -5.20 -26.59 -29.16
N THR A 615 -6.12 -26.12 -29.99
CA THR A 615 -7.35 -25.45 -29.58
C THR A 615 -8.52 -26.43 -29.58
N PHE A 616 -9.35 -26.32 -28.55
CA PHE A 616 -10.54 -27.14 -28.32
C PHE A 616 -11.72 -26.19 -28.21
N THR A 617 -12.80 -26.49 -28.92
CA THR A 617 -14.03 -25.69 -28.91
C THR A 617 -15.21 -26.58 -28.55
N TYR A 618 -15.88 -26.19 -27.47
CA TYR A 618 -17.10 -26.79 -26.97
C TYR A 618 -18.31 -26.00 -27.38
N LYS A 619 -19.39 -26.70 -27.69
CA LYS A 619 -20.69 -26.09 -27.97
C LYS A 619 -21.79 -26.78 -27.19
N VAL A 620 -22.52 -25.98 -26.42
CA VAL A 620 -23.72 -26.41 -25.72
C VAL A 620 -24.90 -25.69 -26.36
N THR A 621 -25.88 -26.45 -26.86
CA THR A 621 -27.13 -25.89 -27.39
C THR A 621 -28.17 -25.92 -26.29
N ILE A 622 -28.64 -24.73 -25.91
CA ILE A 622 -29.67 -24.52 -24.90
C ILE A 622 -30.99 -24.30 -25.62
N THR A 623 -32.04 -25.04 -25.21
CA THR A 623 -33.41 -24.81 -25.67
C THR A 623 -34.25 -24.33 -24.50
N ALA A 624 -34.91 -23.18 -24.65
CA ALA A 624 -35.73 -22.61 -23.58
C ALA A 624 -36.93 -23.52 -23.27
N LEU A 625 -37.13 -23.84 -21.99
CA LEU A 625 -38.30 -24.57 -21.47
C LEU A 625 -39.09 -23.78 -20.42
N ALA A 626 -38.51 -22.69 -19.91
CA ALA A 626 -39.15 -21.65 -19.13
C ALA A 626 -38.51 -20.29 -19.50
N ASP A 627 -39.19 -19.20 -19.21
CA ASP A 627 -38.61 -17.86 -19.32
C ASP A 627 -37.51 -17.69 -18.27
N GLY A 628 -36.31 -17.29 -18.68
CA GLY A 628 -35.20 -17.14 -17.73
C GLY A 628 -33.88 -16.70 -18.34
N TYR A 629 -32.97 -16.26 -17.47
CA TYR A 629 -31.55 -16.13 -17.81
C TYR A 629 -30.91 -17.51 -17.82
N GLN A 630 -29.99 -17.72 -18.75
CA GLN A 630 -29.29 -18.98 -18.95
C GLN A 630 -27.82 -18.71 -19.22
N SER A 631 -26.95 -19.50 -18.61
CA SER A 631 -25.51 -19.54 -18.86
C SER A 631 -25.00 -20.98 -18.78
N VAL A 632 -23.85 -21.22 -19.41
CA VAL A 632 -23.17 -22.52 -19.41
C VAL A 632 -21.78 -22.30 -18.83
N GLY A 633 -21.46 -23.07 -17.81
CA GLY A 633 -20.12 -23.16 -17.23
C GLY A 633 -19.47 -24.50 -17.51
N MET A 634 -18.14 -24.54 -17.50
CA MET A 634 -17.39 -25.79 -17.53
C MET A 634 -16.82 -26.06 -16.14
N SER A 635 -17.15 -27.20 -15.55
CA SER A 635 -16.69 -27.64 -14.23
C SER A 635 -15.33 -28.31 -14.30
N SER A 636 -15.05 -29.03 -15.39
CA SER A 636 -13.80 -29.78 -15.51
C SER A 636 -13.45 -30.22 -16.94
N ILE A 637 -12.16 -30.45 -17.21
CA ILE A 637 -11.67 -31.07 -18.46
C ILE A 637 -10.91 -32.36 -18.13
N GLU A 638 -11.36 -33.48 -18.68
CA GLU A 638 -10.69 -34.77 -18.59
C GLU A 638 -9.53 -34.88 -19.61
N TRP A 639 -8.44 -35.51 -19.22
CA TRP A 639 -7.30 -35.82 -20.07
C TRP A 639 -6.52 -37.04 -19.55
N GLY A 640 -5.66 -37.65 -20.36
CA GLY A 640 -4.85 -38.80 -19.95
C GLY A 640 -3.53 -38.93 -20.71
N LEU A 641 -2.61 -39.74 -20.20
CA LEU A 641 -1.31 -40.05 -20.85
C LEU A 641 -1.38 -41.29 -21.74
N THR A 642 -2.49 -42.02 -21.69
CA THR A 642 -2.74 -43.19 -22.52
C THR A 642 -4.09 -43.07 -23.23
N ASN A 643 -4.21 -43.68 -24.41
CA ASN A 643 -5.45 -43.69 -25.19
C ASN A 643 -6.42 -44.74 -24.62
N VAL A 644 -7.12 -44.40 -23.55
CA VAL A 644 -8.14 -45.24 -22.91
C VAL A 644 -9.53 -44.69 -23.20
N ALA A 645 -10.54 -45.58 -23.16
CA ALA A 645 -11.93 -45.16 -23.31
C ALA A 645 -12.39 -44.68 -21.93
N GLY A 646 -13.01 -43.49 -21.89
CA GLY A 646 -13.47 -42.86 -20.66
C GLY A 646 -14.24 -43.82 -19.76
N GLY A 647 -13.93 -43.78 -18.46
CA GLY A 647 -14.82 -44.30 -17.43
C GLY A 647 -14.39 -45.55 -16.66
N ASN A 648 -13.18 -45.58 -16.12
CA ASN A 648 -12.93 -46.42 -14.95
C ASN A 648 -11.80 -45.87 -14.09
N ALA A 649 -11.96 -45.90 -12.75
CA ALA A 649 -10.91 -45.60 -11.77
C ALA A 649 -9.66 -46.51 -11.84
N ALA A 650 -9.59 -47.39 -12.83
CA ALA A 650 -8.45 -48.24 -13.17
C ALA A 650 -7.64 -47.71 -14.37
N ASN A 651 -8.08 -46.61 -15.00
CA ASN A 651 -7.43 -45.93 -16.11
C ASN A 651 -6.82 -44.62 -15.58
N GLU A 652 -5.62 -44.26 -16.05
CA GLU A 652 -4.92 -43.00 -15.73
C GLU A 652 -5.59 -41.80 -16.42
N ASP A 653 -6.88 -41.63 -16.17
CA ASP A 653 -7.69 -40.50 -16.64
C ASP A 653 -7.73 -39.43 -15.52
N TYR A 654 -7.44 -38.19 -15.86
CA TYR A 654 -7.23 -37.05 -14.95
C TYR A 654 -8.20 -35.94 -15.25
N THR A 655 -8.60 -35.20 -14.22
CA THR A 655 -9.54 -34.08 -14.37
C THR A 655 -8.88 -32.77 -13.99
N TYR A 656 -8.90 -31.81 -14.91
CA TYR A 656 -8.54 -30.42 -14.66
C TYR A 656 -9.79 -29.69 -14.16
N SER A 657 -9.89 -29.43 -12.86
CA SER A 657 -11.02 -28.70 -12.28
C SER A 657 -11.00 -27.23 -12.71
N LEU A 658 -12.18 -26.73 -13.08
CA LEU A 658 -12.41 -25.38 -13.57
C LEU A 658 -13.30 -24.63 -12.58
N GLN A 659 -13.13 -23.31 -12.50
CA GLN A 659 -13.79 -22.41 -11.54
C GLN A 659 -14.46 -21.26 -12.34
N PRO A 660 -15.40 -20.47 -11.75
CA PRO A 660 -16.57 -19.89 -12.45
C PRO A 660 -16.28 -18.90 -13.59
N ASP A 661 -15.03 -18.51 -13.80
CA ASP A 661 -14.60 -17.73 -14.98
C ASP A 661 -14.78 -18.49 -16.31
N TRP A 662 -14.97 -19.81 -16.24
CA TRP A 662 -15.26 -20.69 -17.39
C TRP A 662 -16.75 -20.73 -17.74
N GLU A 663 -17.47 -19.66 -17.42
CA GLU A 663 -18.88 -19.49 -17.70
C GLU A 663 -19.13 -18.49 -18.85
N THR A 664 -20.14 -18.76 -19.66
CA THR A 664 -20.63 -17.78 -20.62
C THR A 664 -21.40 -16.66 -19.92
N PRO A 665 -21.41 -15.43 -20.43
CA PRO A 665 -22.34 -14.40 -19.96
C PRO A 665 -23.79 -14.91 -19.97
N SER A 666 -24.63 -14.50 -19.03
CA SER A 666 -26.03 -14.92 -19.02
C SER A 666 -26.81 -14.30 -20.17
N ILE A 667 -27.69 -15.08 -20.80
CA ILE A 667 -28.62 -14.61 -21.84
C ILE A 667 -30.07 -14.92 -21.45
N TYR A 668 -30.97 -13.98 -21.69
CA TYR A 668 -32.40 -14.22 -21.45
C TYR A 668 -33.03 -14.96 -22.62
N LEU A 669 -33.65 -16.12 -22.35
CA LEU A 669 -34.41 -16.92 -23.31
C LEU A 669 -35.90 -16.96 -22.94
N GLU A 670 -36.76 -16.81 -23.94
CA GLU A 670 -38.21 -16.89 -23.79
C GLU A 670 -38.75 -18.29 -24.13
N PHE A 671 -39.58 -18.84 -23.24
CA PHE A 671 -40.34 -20.06 -23.47
C PHE A 671 -41.72 -19.76 -24.03
N THR A 672 -41.96 -20.18 -25.27
CA THR A 672 -43.30 -20.17 -25.85
C THR A 672 -43.89 -21.59 -25.80
N ALA A 673 -44.82 -21.85 -24.89
CA ALA A 673 -45.54 -23.12 -24.87
C ALA A 673 -46.35 -23.29 -26.18
N ALA A 674 -46.26 -24.49 -26.77
CA ALA A 674 -46.96 -24.86 -28.01
C ALA A 674 -48.50 -24.78 -27.91
#